data_AF-A0A6C0K1Q1-F1
#
_entry.id   AF-A0A6C0K1Q1-F1
#
_cell.length_a   1.000
_cell.length_b   1.000
_cell.length_c   1.000
_cell.angle_alpha   90.00
_cell.angle_beta   90.00
_cell.angle_gamma   90.00
#
_symmetry.space_group_name_H-M   'P 1'
#
loop_
_entity.id
_entity.type
_entity.pdbx_description
1 polymer ?
#
loop_
_entity_poly.entity_id
_entity_poly.type
_entity_poly.pdbx_seq_one_letter_code
_entity_poly.pdbx_strand_id
1 'polypeptide(L)'
;MNPQKTFNTDHLMTYPDAYLQPPEETTVKKNNNARYKFFKQNHFTAGDEDQFLEFWDRSTPLVAPSFKSQINLNKDIQVDPNVGWSKYRRLCVDDVIATYHYLANKFKKGIFLKITDGEPKVFLPFSKVDYQNEWSDKIKTNPRRFPTIMQLMQYTAGVEKREFVEGKVHKNVKAWYGNNGLVRLEFPISEGDSGVNMLHDMFATLARERKLPSCELFLNKRDFPLLKKDDTEAYDSFFGTRTRLLSHSYPRYAPILGMTTTDAHADIPIPTWEDWSRIAYWSEGKMFGKEFRKFTRPEEFDAISWEEKIPTAIFRGASTGQGTMIDNNVRLAMAAESQKGLRDEEDEVLFLDAGITKWNLRPRKHPCFPYIETLHVEEMPFGLVAPLSPLEQARYKYILHLPGHSEAYRLGMEMYSGSVILYHPCQYRLWFFQWMKPWVHYIPLTGGIEDVYEKIRWCKANDEKCRVIAMNAREFAHKYLGRDAVLDYLQKTLWELYSATGKIEHTPLSMSQMNRSLYQQVQGRRESFLTRYLTIVSQEDHEALLPSFSTLSRSMKAILLRLFYRRLLVEETPYKESKNTSIFRATVAGQTVAIKQTKKTWKCEDRFQLLCSYLYINDLADMMPHYLYTYADYGQVSTSIVSDFIDGSTMEEHLQVPGSDLATLVDMCLYLCLALHAGQQHCGFLHMDLFPWNVLVQKHDEPVLHSYAGREGTVCLRHTILPIMVDYGKSHFLHQGSHHYNTSPFSMCRLQDVISIVFSSLYVLLEKQKLSDRDLRFTLLMMNFFSGSEYTKQTHFNNINHVKSFLKKHKKFSKMLAEPKLGLENKSPLDFFYFLIDMKFPRNVMVEFQERAFSYPRLAYPMMLEPESGYEDLQITTLQMERLRTIGQVRAWGVLDFRKQWLSLERLWTLLVSQEKEMRSLYTYHVLSLFEDLVQDIHVMEKKTGKKVWDQVTIEDLMRDFPSSEIPDTMPATLPTTNSKMLPYYPTHACAVCLRKLLGDGQRIDPVAMGLLHRQWLGLQRLSILHGHSISADLFSIYTGICEKITLSRFLESPMATATATATTRMMTV
;
A
#
# COMPACT_ATOMS: atom_id res chain seq x y z
N MET A 1 -24.97 11.94 29.05
CA MET A 1 -24.32 10.70 28.58
C MET A 1 -24.28 10.75 27.06
N ASN A 2 -23.10 10.89 26.46
CA ASN A 2 -22.98 10.86 24.99
C ASN A 2 -23.29 9.46 24.47
N PRO A 3 -23.90 9.30 23.28
CA PRO A 3 -24.07 7.99 22.65
C PRO A 3 -22.72 7.26 22.61
N GLN A 4 -22.72 5.96 22.89
CA GLN A 4 -21.51 5.15 23.06
C GLN A 4 -20.56 5.36 21.88
N LYS A 5 -19.38 5.92 22.14
CA LYS A 5 -18.28 5.97 21.17
C LYS A 5 -17.78 4.55 20.94
N THR A 6 -18.20 3.93 19.85
CA THR A 6 -17.79 2.58 19.43
C THR A 6 -16.98 2.65 18.15
N PHE A 7 -16.12 1.67 17.89
CA PHE A 7 -15.38 1.62 16.63
C PHE A 7 -16.33 1.27 15.48
N ASN A 8 -16.04 1.76 14.27
CA ASN A 8 -16.88 1.47 13.11
C ASN A 8 -16.91 -0.02 12.78
N THR A 9 -15.95 -0.82 13.24
CA THR A 9 -15.89 -2.28 13.04
C THR A 9 -16.75 -3.05 14.04
N ASP A 10 -17.32 -2.41 15.06
CA ASP A 10 -18.02 -3.10 16.16
C ASP A 10 -19.32 -3.77 15.71
N HIS A 11 -19.96 -3.27 14.64
CA HIS A 11 -21.14 -3.92 14.04
C HIS A 11 -20.84 -5.31 13.44
N LEU A 12 -19.56 -5.67 13.29
CA LEU A 12 -19.11 -6.98 12.82
C LEU A 12 -18.76 -7.94 13.98
N MET A 13 -18.87 -7.48 15.23
CA MET A 13 -18.63 -8.32 16.40
C MET A 13 -19.75 -9.34 16.58
N THR A 14 -19.38 -10.53 17.07
CA THR A 14 -20.36 -11.61 17.29
C THR A 14 -20.84 -11.70 18.74
N TYR A 15 -20.06 -11.19 19.69
CA TYR A 15 -20.33 -11.20 21.12
C TYR A 15 -19.74 -9.94 21.80
N PRO A 16 -20.23 -9.54 22.98
CA PRO A 16 -19.59 -8.49 23.75
C PRO A 16 -18.14 -8.88 24.13
N ASP A 17 -17.27 -7.89 24.31
CA ASP A 17 -15.87 -8.14 24.68
C ASP A 17 -15.72 -8.71 26.09
N ALA A 18 -16.58 -8.25 27.00
CA ALA A 18 -16.59 -8.59 28.41
C ALA A 18 -18.00 -8.93 28.90
N TYR A 19 -18.05 -9.65 30.02
CA TYR A 19 -19.27 -10.07 30.68
C TYR A 19 -19.21 -9.73 32.17
N LEU A 20 -20.34 -9.36 32.77
CA LEU A 20 -20.46 -9.19 34.23
C LEU A 20 -20.75 -10.52 34.94
N GLN A 21 -21.33 -11.48 34.21
CA GLN A 21 -21.55 -12.84 34.66
C GLN A 21 -21.32 -13.80 33.48
N PRO A 22 -20.80 -15.02 33.70
CA PRO A 22 -20.67 -16.01 32.64
C PRO A 22 -22.02 -16.26 31.94
N PRO A 23 -22.06 -16.39 30.60
CA PRO A 23 -23.29 -16.69 29.87
C PRO A 23 -23.79 -18.10 30.21
N GLU A 24 -25.11 -18.29 30.23
CA GLU A 24 -25.77 -19.56 30.59
C GLU A 24 -25.45 -20.70 29.60
N GLU A 25 -25.20 -20.38 28.33
CA GLU A 25 -24.77 -21.35 27.31
C GLU A 25 -23.36 -21.06 26.79
N THR A 26 -22.59 -22.13 26.51
CA THR A 26 -21.30 -21.99 25.81
C THR A 26 -21.52 -21.44 24.40
N THR A 27 -21.16 -20.18 24.20
CA THR A 27 -21.31 -19.50 22.91
C THR A 27 -20.40 -20.13 21.84
N VAL A 28 -21.00 -20.85 20.89
CA VAL A 28 -20.28 -21.36 19.71
C VAL A 28 -19.97 -20.18 18.79
N LYS A 29 -18.70 -19.75 18.77
CA LYS A 29 -18.28 -18.61 17.94
C LYS A 29 -18.66 -18.80 16.48
N LYS A 30 -19.47 -17.88 15.97
CA LYS A 30 -19.87 -17.81 14.56
C LYS A 30 -18.68 -17.34 13.71
N ASN A 31 -18.66 -17.77 12.46
CA ASN A 31 -17.71 -17.25 11.49
C ASN A 31 -18.12 -15.81 11.12
N ASN A 32 -17.27 -14.84 11.40
CA ASN A 32 -17.50 -13.43 11.04
C ASN A 32 -16.76 -13.02 9.75
N ASN A 33 -16.01 -13.93 9.12
CA ASN A 33 -15.33 -13.69 7.85
C ASN A 33 -15.86 -14.62 6.76
N ALA A 34 -16.71 -14.10 5.87
CA ALA A 34 -17.31 -14.89 4.79
C ALA A 34 -16.28 -15.51 3.82
N ARG A 35 -15.12 -14.87 3.65
CA ARG A 35 -14.03 -15.34 2.77
C ARG A 35 -13.26 -16.50 3.39
N TYR A 36 -13.09 -16.51 4.72
CA TYR A 36 -12.25 -17.46 5.43
C TYR A 36 -12.99 -18.17 6.56
N LYS A 37 -13.58 -19.34 6.24
CA LYS A 37 -14.44 -20.14 7.15
C LYS A 37 -13.80 -20.55 8.49
N PHE A 38 -12.48 -20.52 8.60
CA PHE A 38 -11.75 -20.91 9.80
C PHE A 38 -11.58 -19.77 10.81
N PHE A 39 -11.96 -18.54 10.46
CA PHE A 39 -11.86 -17.38 11.36
C PHE A 39 -13.10 -17.32 12.27
N LYS A 40 -13.06 -18.11 13.34
CA LYS A 40 -14.12 -18.18 14.37
C LYS A 40 -13.75 -17.31 15.57
N GLN A 41 -13.76 -16.00 15.34
CA GLN A 41 -13.28 -14.99 16.27
C GLN A 41 -14.41 -14.03 16.68
N ASN A 42 -14.22 -13.28 17.76
CA ASN A 42 -15.19 -12.30 18.22
C ASN A 42 -15.25 -11.12 17.24
N HIS A 43 -14.07 -10.55 16.98
CA HIS A 43 -13.83 -9.41 16.09
C HIS A 43 -13.59 -9.87 14.66
N PHE A 44 -14.09 -9.11 13.69
CA PHE A 44 -13.75 -9.35 12.29
C PHE A 44 -12.22 -9.30 12.15
N THR A 45 -11.65 -10.34 11.55
CA THR A 45 -10.21 -10.43 11.33
C THR A 45 -9.94 -10.46 9.84
N ALA A 46 -9.20 -9.48 9.33
CA ALA A 46 -8.80 -9.43 7.92
C ALA A 46 -7.83 -10.58 7.61
N GLY A 47 -8.18 -11.44 6.65
CA GLY A 47 -7.39 -12.62 6.29
C GLY A 47 -6.36 -12.39 5.20
N ASP A 48 -6.48 -11.28 4.49
CA ASP A 48 -5.61 -10.84 3.41
C ASP A 48 -5.58 -9.31 3.33
N GLU A 49 -4.78 -8.81 2.40
CA GLU A 49 -4.59 -7.38 2.20
C GLU A 49 -5.83 -6.69 1.67
N ASP A 50 -6.60 -7.33 0.78
CA ASP A 50 -7.84 -6.74 0.25
C ASP A 50 -8.82 -6.45 1.39
N GLN A 51 -9.01 -7.40 2.31
CA GLN A 51 -9.85 -7.20 3.50
C GLN A 51 -9.24 -6.16 4.44
N PHE A 52 -7.91 -6.09 4.58
CA PHE A 52 -7.30 -5.04 5.40
C PHE A 52 -7.59 -3.64 4.83
N LEU A 53 -7.40 -3.46 3.53
CA LEU A 53 -7.63 -2.19 2.83
C LEU A 53 -9.09 -1.77 2.83
N GLU A 54 -10.00 -2.74 2.71
CA GLU A 54 -11.46 -2.52 2.79
C GLU A 54 -11.86 -1.90 4.13
N PHE A 55 -11.31 -2.41 5.24
CA PHE A 55 -11.70 -2.00 6.59
C PHE A 55 -10.76 -0.97 7.25
N TRP A 56 -9.68 -0.54 6.58
CA TRP A 56 -8.77 0.50 7.08
C TRP A 56 -9.45 1.90 7.19
N ASP A 57 -10.52 2.18 6.44
CA ASP A 57 -11.14 3.51 6.34
C ASP A 57 -10.15 4.62 5.93
N ARG A 58 -9.78 4.60 4.65
CA ARG A 58 -8.94 5.63 4.03
C ARG A 58 -9.67 6.94 3.75
N SER A 59 -11.00 6.92 3.77
CA SER A 59 -11.86 8.06 3.41
C SER A 59 -11.86 9.15 4.47
N THR A 60 -11.62 8.81 5.73
CA THR A 60 -11.61 9.77 6.83
C THR A 60 -10.20 10.33 7.02
N PRO A 61 -9.92 11.59 6.64
CA PRO A 61 -8.62 12.21 6.90
C PRO A 61 -8.44 12.39 8.41
N LEU A 62 -7.22 12.20 8.92
CA LEU A 62 -6.91 12.61 10.29
C LEU A 62 -7.06 14.13 10.35
N VAL A 63 -7.96 14.64 11.18
CA VAL A 63 -8.07 16.08 11.44
C VAL A 63 -7.10 16.42 12.58
N ALA A 64 -6.55 17.65 12.56
CA ALA A 64 -5.84 18.13 13.76
C ALA A 64 -6.83 18.08 14.93
N PRO A 65 -6.39 17.66 16.13
CA PRO A 65 -7.31 17.55 17.25
C PRO A 65 -7.95 18.92 17.52
N SER A 66 -9.27 18.94 17.66
CA SER A 66 -10.06 20.14 17.94
C SER A 66 -9.77 20.73 19.33
N PHE A 67 -9.06 19.95 20.16
CA PHE A 67 -8.62 20.30 21.49
C PHE A 67 -7.09 20.36 21.58
N LYS A 68 -6.57 21.33 22.34
CA LYS A 68 -5.17 21.33 22.76
C LYS A 68 -4.91 20.19 23.74
N SER A 69 -3.66 19.74 23.83
CA SER A 69 -3.23 18.74 24.81
C SER A 69 -3.47 19.25 26.24
N GLN A 70 -4.66 18.99 26.79
CA GLN A 70 -4.96 19.22 28.21
C GLN A 70 -4.50 18.00 29.00
N ILE A 71 -3.19 17.86 29.08
CA ILE A 71 -2.50 16.82 29.84
C ILE A 71 -2.47 17.30 31.30
N ASN A 72 -3.58 17.15 32.03
CA ASN A 72 -3.58 17.23 33.50
C ASN A 72 -3.05 15.90 34.06
N LEU A 73 -1.89 15.45 33.58
CA LEU A 73 -1.32 14.18 33.98
C LEU A 73 -0.45 14.37 35.20
N ASN A 74 -0.34 13.30 36.00
CA ASN A 74 0.69 13.18 37.00
C ASN A 74 2.07 13.43 36.33
N LYS A 75 2.77 14.48 36.76
CA LYS A 75 4.09 14.87 36.21
C LYS A 75 5.12 13.75 36.30
N ASP A 76 4.92 12.79 37.20
CA ASP A 76 5.80 11.65 37.43
C ASP A 76 5.70 10.56 36.36
N ILE A 77 4.64 10.53 35.54
CA ILE A 77 4.46 9.49 34.50
C ILE A 77 5.34 9.85 33.29
N GLN A 78 6.42 9.12 33.06
CA GLN A 78 7.27 9.26 31.86
C GLN A 78 6.90 8.19 30.81
N VAL A 79 6.82 8.53 29.52
CA VAL A 79 6.58 7.50 28.48
C VAL A 79 7.90 6.96 27.95
N ASP A 80 7.85 5.82 27.27
CA ASP A 80 9.03 5.20 26.68
C ASP A 80 9.65 6.11 25.58
N PRO A 81 10.98 6.30 25.54
CA PRO A 81 11.64 7.19 24.58
C PRO A 81 11.45 6.78 23.11
N ASN A 82 11.01 5.54 22.84
CA ASN A 82 10.71 5.07 21.49
C ASN A 82 9.59 5.86 20.81
N VAL A 83 8.74 6.58 21.55
CA VAL A 83 7.77 7.53 20.95
C VAL A 83 8.46 8.54 20.03
N GLY A 84 9.71 8.91 20.32
CA GLY A 84 10.51 9.85 19.56
C GLY A 84 11.44 9.22 18.53
N TRP A 85 11.37 7.90 18.28
CA TRP A 85 12.28 7.22 17.35
C TRP A 85 12.19 7.79 15.93
N SER A 86 13.33 7.96 15.25
CA SER A 86 13.41 8.68 13.98
C SER A 86 12.54 8.09 12.87
N LYS A 87 12.40 6.75 12.83
CA LYS A 87 11.57 6.05 11.84
C LYS A 87 10.05 6.17 12.10
N TYR A 88 9.63 6.72 13.24
CA TYR A 88 8.24 7.05 13.56
C TYR A 88 7.87 8.51 13.26
N ARG A 89 8.81 9.33 12.76
CA ARG A 89 8.56 10.76 12.51
C ARG A 89 8.09 11.00 11.08
N ARG A 90 7.22 12.00 10.89
CA ARG A 90 6.77 12.48 9.57
C ARG A 90 6.27 11.33 8.70
N LEU A 91 5.24 10.66 9.19
CA LEU A 91 4.66 9.49 8.54
C LEU A 91 3.63 9.89 7.49
N CYS A 92 3.45 9.03 6.50
CA CYS A 92 2.41 9.12 5.49
C CYS A 92 1.65 7.79 5.36
N VAL A 93 0.62 7.79 4.51
CA VAL A 93 -0.26 6.63 4.26
C VAL A 93 0.54 5.39 3.81
N ASP A 94 1.60 5.59 3.01
CA ASP A 94 2.45 4.47 2.57
C ASP A 94 3.24 3.85 3.72
N ASP A 95 3.62 4.62 4.75
CA ASP A 95 4.36 4.09 5.90
C ASP A 95 3.44 3.20 6.77
N VAL A 96 2.13 3.48 6.80
CA VAL A 96 1.13 2.61 7.45
C VAL A 96 0.98 1.29 6.72
N ILE A 97 0.90 1.33 5.39
CA ILE A 97 0.86 0.13 4.54
C ILE A 97 2.16 -0.66 4.63
N ALA A 98 3.31 0.01 4.62
CA ALA A 98 4.61 -0.62 4.80
C ALA A 98 4.67 -1.39 6.13
N THR A 99 4.20 -0.78 7.23
CA THR A 99 4.09 -1.48 8.52
C THR A 99 3.11 -2.64 8.49
N TYR A 100 1.95 -2.51 7.82
CA TYR A 100 1.04 -3.63 7.62
C TYR A 100 1.74 -4.79 6.90
N HIS A 101 2.43 -4.53 5.78
CA HIS A 101 3.17 -5.55 5.04
C HIS A 101 4.26 -6.19 5.91
N TYR A 102 5.00 -5.39 6.67
CA TYR A 102 5.99 -5.90 7.62
C TYR A 102 5.35 -6.88 8.62
N LEU A 103 4.28 -6.47 9.31
CA LEU A 103 3.62 -7.30 10.33
C LEU A 103 2.95 -8.54 9.73
N ALA A 104 2.24 -8.40 8.61
CA ALA A 104 1.52 -9.47 7.95
C ALA A 104 2.45 -10.53 7.35
N ASN A 105 3.59 -10.12 6.77
CA ASN A 105 4.53 -11.02 6.11
C ASN A 105 5.61 -11.59 7.05
N LYS A 106 6.05 -10.85 8.08
CA LYS A 106 7.07 -11.32 9.02
C LYS A 106 6.45 -12.08 10.19
N PHE A 107 5.31 -11.61 10.71
CA PHE A 107 4.71 -12.10 11.96
C PHE A 107 3.30 -12.67 11.83
N LYS A 108 2.78 -12.77 10.60
CA LYS A 108 1.46 -13.27 10.22
C LYS A 108 0.29 -12.38 10.65
N LYS A 109 0.35 -11.76 11.82
CA LYS A 109 -0.81 -11.15 12.47
C LYS A 109 -0.45 -9.91 13.29
N GLY A 110 -1.42 -9.01 13.43
CA GLY A 110 -1.35 -7.79 14.23
C GLY A 110 -2.74 -7.19 14.39
N ILE A 111 -2.83 -6.01 15.00
CA ILE A 111 -4.08 -5.24 15.11
C ILE A 111 -3.78 -3.82 14.65
N PHE A 112 -4.60 -3.29 13.75
CA PHE A 112 -4.55 -1.89 13.36
C PHE A 112 -5.56 -1.07 14.16
N LEU A 113 -5.13 0.09 14.66
CA LEU A 113 -5.94 1.02 15.44
C LEU A 113 -5.93 2.40 14.78
N LYS A 114 -7.12 2.95 14.56
CA LYS A 114 -7.32 4.34 14.12
C LYS A 114 -8.25 5.08 15.06
N ILE A 115 -7.79 6.23 15.53
CA ILE A 115 -8.54 7.19 16.34
C ILE A 115 -8.48 8.53 15.58
N THR A 116 -9.62 9.21 15.45
CA THR A 116 -9.69 10.51 14.77
C THR A 116 -10.42 11.50 15.67
N ASP A 117 -9.73 12.58 16.06
CA ASP A 117 -10.25 13.64 16.93
C ASP A 117 -10.91 13.12 18.22
N GLY A 118 -10.26 12.16 18.89
CA GLY A 118 -10.78 11.53 20.11
C GLY A 118 -11.92 10.54 19.89
N GLU A 119 -12.34 10.30 18.64
CA GLU A 119 -13.35 9.30 18.30
C GLU A 119 -12.69 7.99 17.83
N PRO A 120 -13.08 6.84 18.39
CA PRO A 120 -12.65 5.54 17.90
C PRO A 120 -13.19 5.31 16.48
N LYS A 121 -12.33 5.00 15.51
CA LYS A 121 -12.74 4.77 14.11
C LYS A 121 -12.55 3.32 13.68
N VAL A 122 -11.36 2.78 13.80
CA VAL A 122 -11.07 1.40 13.36
C VAL A 122 -10.31 0.64 14.44
N PHE A 123 -10.80 -0.56 14.75
CA PHE A 123 -10.06 -1.59 15.48
C PHE A 123 -10.08 -2.86 14.63
N LEU A 124 -8.99 -3.15 13.93
CA LEU A 124 -8.95 -4.19 12.91
C LEU A 124 -7.83 -5.20 13.18
N PRO A 125 -8.14 -6.33 13.83
CA PRO A 125 -7.27 -7.50 13.82
C PRO A 125 -7.04 -7.99 12.39
N PHE A 126 -5.83 -8.46 12.08
CA PHE A 126 -5.53 -9.12 10.83
C PHE A 126 -4.67 -10.37 11.07
N SER A 127 -4.88 -11.40 10.25
CA SER A 127 -4.05 -12.61 10.21
C SER A 127 -3.94 -13.12 8.78
N LYS A 128 -2.76 -13.03 8.18
CA LYS A 128 -2.50 -13.43 6.80
C LYS A 128 -2.69 -14.94 6.63
N VAL A 129 -3.70 -15.36 5.85
CA VAL A 129 -4.07 -16.77 5.67
C VAL A 129 -2.97 -17.55 4.95
N ASP A 130 -2.37 -16.97 3.90
CA ASP A 130 -1.33 -17.59 3.09
C ASP A 130 0.10 -17.20 3.52
N TYR A 131 0.27 -16.94 4.82
CA TYR A 131 1.54 -16.58 5.44
C TYR A 131 2.66 -17.58 5.11
N GLN A 132 3.85 -17.03 4.83
CA GLN A 132 5.07 -17.81 4.66
C GLN A 132 6.19 -17.20 5.48
N ASN A 133 6.79 -17.99 6.36
CA ASN A 133 7.96 -17.57 7.11
C ASN A 133 9.24 -17.59 6.25
N GLU A 134 10.27 -16.90 6.76
CA GLU A 134 11.59 -16.79 6.15
C GLU A 134 12.69 -17.50 6.96
N TRP A 135 12.27 -18.40 7.86
CA TRP A 135 13.18 -19.12 8.76
C TRP A 135 13.03 -20.64 8.67
N SER A 136 12.23 -21.16 7.75
CA SER A 136 11.98 -22.60 7.59
C SER A 136 13.25 -23.44 7.39
N ASP A 137 14.26 -22.88 6.73
CA ASP A 137 15.58 -23.44 6.47
C ASP A 137 16.52 -23.37 7.69
N LYS A 138 16.19 -22.53 8.67
CA LYS A 138 16.94 -22.33 9.91
C LYS A 138 16.51 -23.28 11.04
N ILE A 139 15.61 -24.21 10.72
CA ILE A 139 14.99 -25.12 11.67
C ILE A 139 15.36 -26.57 11.32
N LYS A 140 15.76 -27.33 12.34
CA LYS A 140 16.05 -28.76 12.24
C LYS A 140 15.26 -29.54 13.28
N THR A 141 15.02 -30.82 13.02
CA THR A 141 14.57 -31.79 14.03
C THR A 141 15.77 -32.43 14.69
N ASN A 142 15.64 -32.82 15.97
CA ASN A 142 16.70 -33.52 16.66
C ASN A 142 16.75 -34.99 16.23
N PRO A 143 17.80 -35.44 15.50
CA PRO A 143 17.84 -36.79 14.93
C PRO A 143 17.93 -37.89 15.98
N ARG A 144 18.34 -37.57 17.23
CA ARG A 144 18.47 -38.55 18.31
C ARG A 144 17.20 -38.67 19.16
N ARG A 145 16.42 -37.59 19.29
CA ARG A 145 15.24 -37.53 20.16
C ARG A 145 13.93 -37.58 19.38
N PHE A 146 13.74 -36.60 18.50
CA PHE A 146 12.57 -36.50 17.63
C PHE A 146 13.02 -36.38 16.17
N PRO A 147 13.39 -37.49 15.50
CA PRO A 147 13.84 -37.45 14.10
C PRO A 147 12.87 -36.71 13.18
N THR A 148 11.57 -36.79 13.47
CA THR A 148 10.50 -36.09 12.74
C THR A 148 9.65 -35.22 13.66
N ILE A 149 9.04 -34.18 13.08
CA ILE A 149 8.08 -33.33 13.78
C ILE A 149 6.83 -34.11 14.19
N MET A 150 6.44 -35.13 13.43
CA MET A 150 5.32 -35.99 13.80
C MET A 150 5.60 -36.72 15.11
N GLN A 151 6.80 -37.24 15.30
CA GLN A 151 7.19 -37.89 16.56
C GLN A 151 7.18 -36.89 17.73
N LEU A 152 7.70 -35.67 17.55
CA LEU A 152 7.59 -34.62 18.56
C LEU A 152 6.13 -34.32 18.92
N MET A 153 5.27 -34.17 17.91
CA MET A 153 3.86 -33.86 18.12
C MET A 153 3.08 -35.03 18.74
N GLN A 154 3.43 -36.27 18.40
CA GLN A 154 2.88 -37.48 19.01
C GLN A 154 3.29 -37.59 20.47
N TYR A 155 4.56 -37.30 20.79
CA TYR A 155 5.04 -37.23 22.17
C TYR A 155 4.27 -36.18 22.98
N THR A 156 4.19 -34.92 22.50
CA THR A 156 3.43 -33.88 23.23
C THR A 156 1.97 -34.24 23.42
N ALA A 157 1.35 -34.92 22.44
CA ALA A 157 -0.03 -35.39 22.55
C ALA A 157 -0.18 -36.48 23.63
N GLY A 158 0.76 -37.42 23.70
CA GLY A 158 0.80 -38.46 24.73
C GLY A 158 0.92 -37.87 26.14
N VAL A 159 1.83 -36.91 26.33
CA VAL A 159 2.01 -36.23 27.64
C VAL A 159 0.76 -35.42 28.01
N GLU A 160 0.12 -34.74 27.05
CA GLU A 160 -1.15 -34.02 27.27
C GLU A 160 -2.38 -34.92 27.38
N LYS A 161 -2.21 -36.25 27.25
CA LYS A 161 -3.30 -37.24 27.22
C LYS A 161 -4.38 -36.90 26.18
N ARG A 162 -3.98 -36.36 25.04
CA ARG A 162 -4.87 -36.04 23.90
C ARG A 162 -4.60 -36.95 22.73
N GLU A 163 -5.62 -37.21 21.93
CA GLU A 163 -5.46 -37.93 20.66
C GLU A 163 -4.54 -37.15 19.70
N PHE A 164 -3.56 -37.84 19.12
CA PHE A 164 -2.72 -37.31 18.06
C PHE A 164 -3.41 -37.53 16.71
N VAL A 165 -3.67 -36.44 15.99
CA VAL A 165 -4.23 -36.49 14.64
C VAL A 165 -3.21 -35.86 13.70
N GLU A 166 -2.57 -36.67 12.85
CA GLU A 166 -1.53 -36.20 11.92
C GLU A 166 -2.03 -35.08 11.01
N GLY A 167 -3.29 -35.19 10.53
CA GLY A 167 -3.94 -34.16 9.71
C GLY A 167 -4.09 -32.80 10.39
N LYS A 168 -3.88 -32.70 11.71
CA LYS A 168 -3.88 -31.43 12.45
C LYS A 168 -2.51 -30.73 12.49
N VAL A 169 -1.50 -31.29 11.86
CA VAL A 169 -0.17 -30.70 11.73
C VAL A 169 0.08 -30.23 10.30
N HIS A 170 0.46 -28.97 10.16
CA HIS A 170 0.78 -28.36 8.88
C HIS A 170 2.08 -28.94 8.32
N LYS A 171 2.00 -29.71 7.22
CA LYS A 171 3.18 -30.38 6.63
C LYS A 171 4.19 -29.42 6.00
N ASN A 172 3.72 -28.29 5.46
CA ASN A 172 4.60 -27.24 4.94
C ASN A 172 5.14 -26.37 6.07
N VAL A 173 6.43 -26.53 6.38
CA VAL A 173 7.16 -25.75 7.40
C VAL A 173 7.13 -24.25 7.12
N LYS A 174 7.05 -23.83 5.85
CA LYS A 174 6.96 -22.40 5.51
C LYS A 174 5.67 -21.75 5.99
N ALA A 175 4.60 -22.51 6.18
CA ALA A 175 3.33 -21.95 6.66
C ALA A 175 3.27 -21.82 8.20
N TRP A 176 4.27 -22.38 8.91
CA TRP A 176 4.35 -22.26 10.36
C TRP A 176 4.65 -20.83 10.75
N TYR A 177 4.16 -20.41 11.90
CA TYR A 177 4.37 -19.05 12.38
C TYR A 177 4.97 -19.04 13.79
N GLY A 178 5.82 -18.05 14.02
CA GLY A 178 6.65 -17.98 15.22
C GLY A 178 6.16 -16.94 16.23
N ASN A 179 6.63 -17.06 17.46
CA ASN A 179 6.63 -16.02 18.48
C ASN A 179 8.00 -16.06 19.18
N ASN A 180 8.98 -15.33 18.64
CA ASN A 180 10.40 -15.63 18.82
C ASN A 180 10.64 -17.15 18.63
N GLY A 181 11.24 -17.87 19.57
CA GLY A 181 11.50 -19.31 19.43
C GLY A 181 10.28 -20.23 19.44
N LEU A 182 9.08 -19.77 19.87
CA LEU A 182 7.89 -20.62 19.89
C LEU A 182 7.33 -20.84 18.50
N VAL A 183 6.96 -22.08 18.16
CA VAL A 183 6.46 -22.44 16.83
C VAL A 183 5.02 -22.93 16.91
N ARG A 184 4.21 -22.49 15.93
CA ARG A 184 2.82 -22.90 15.73
C ARG A 184 2.68 -23.57 14.37
N LEU A 185 2.06 -24.75 14.39
CA LEU A 185 2.05 -25.71 13.28
C LEU A 185 0.67 -26.35 13.09
N GLU A 186 -0.38 -25.78 13.66
CA GLU A 186 -1.74 -26.28 13.53
C GLU A 186 -2.28 -26.22 12.08
N PHE A 187 -3.10 -27.21 11.73
CA PHE A 187 -3.86 -27.27 10.49
C PHE A 187 -5.28 -27.83 10.73
N PRO A 188 -6.35 -27.30 10.11
CA PRO A 188 -6.38 -25.98 9.49
C PRO A 188 -6.00 -24.87 10.49
N ILE A 189 -5.68 -23.68 9.97
CA ILE A 189 -5.30 -22.55 10.80
C ILE A 189 -6.42 -22.26 11.81
N SER A 190 -6.06 -22.13 13.08
CA SER A 190 -6.97 -21.74 14.16
C SER A 190 -6.52 -20.41 14.74
N GLU A 191 -7.35 -19.38 14.59
CA GLU A 191 -7.13 -18.06 15.18
C GLU A 191 -8.00 -17.89 16.42
N GLY A 192 -7.41 -17.37 17.49
CA GLY A 192 -8.09 -17.20 18.78
C GLY A 192 -8.05 -15.74 19.25
N ASP A 193 -9.02 -15.37 20.07
CA ASP A 193 -9.22 -13.98 20.53
C ASP A 193 -8.45 -13.61 21.80
N SER A 194 -7.54 -14.47 22.26
CA SER A 194 -6.76 -14.21 23.47
C SER A 194 -6.06 -12.85 23.38
N GLY A 195 -6.40 -11.96 24.32
CA GLY A 195 -5.92 -10.57 24.42
C GLY A 195 -6.64 -9.56 23.51
N VAL A 196 -7.34 -9.97 22.45
CA VAL A 196 -7.97 -9.05 21.49
C VAL A 196 -9.11 -8.27 22.13
N ASN A 197 -10.02 -8.98 22.81
CA ASN A 197 -11.16 -8.37 23.49
C ASN A 197 -10.73 -7.36 24.57
N MET A 198 -9.68 -7.70 25.34
CA MET A 198 -9.16 -6.82 26.38
C MET A 198 -8.52 -5.55 25.78
N LEU A 199 -7.77 -5.69 24.69
CA LEU A 199 -7.18 -4.53 24.01
C LEU A 199 -8.27 -3.63 23.40
N HIS A 200 -9.31 -4.22 22.81
CA HIS A 200 -10.45 -3.45 22.31
C HIS A 200 -11.10 -2.65 23.45
N ASP A 201 -11.52 -3.31 24.53
CA ASP A 201 -12.16 -2.65 25.68
C ASP A 201 -11.27 -1.59 26.31
N MET A 202 -9.95 -1.82 26.38
CA MET A 202 -8.96 -0.85 26.88
C MET A 202 -8.95 0.43 26.05
N PHE A 203 -8.82 0.32 24.73
CA PHE A 203 -8.74 1.49 23.85
C PHE A 203 -10.11 2.15 23.64
N ALA A 204 -11.21 1.39 23.64
CA ALA A 204 -12.57 1.93 23.65
C ALA A 204 -12.83 2.75 24.93
N THR A 205 -12.43 2.23 26.09
CA THR A 205 -12.56 2.91 27.37
C THR A 205 -11.70 4.18 27.40
N LEU A 206 -10.45 4.10 26.90
CA LEU A 206 -9.57 5.25 26.77
C LEU A 206 -10.20 6.36 25.90
N ALA A 207 -10.71 6.03 24.72
CA ALA A 207 -11.32 7.02 23.80
C ALA A 207 -12.62 7.62 24.33
N ARG A 208 -13.36 6.85 25.14
CA ARG A 208 -14.59 7.31 25.81
C ARG A 208 -14.30 8.32 26.91
N GLU A 209 -13.22 8.14 27.66
CA GLU A 209 -12.98 8.87 28.92
C GLU A 209 -11.84 9.88 28.87
N ARG A 210 -10.98 9.81 27.85
CA ARG A 210 -9.83 10.72 27.68
C ARG A 210 -9.91 11.42 26.33
N LYS A 211 -9.35 12.63 26.26
CA LYS A 211 -9.17 13.38 25.01
C LYS A 211 -7.90 12.87 24.31
N LEU A 212 -8.06 12.24 23.16
CA LEU A 212 -6.97 11.57 22.42
C LEU A 212 -6.67 12.27 21.10
N PRO A 213 -5.39 12.35 20.67
CA PRO A 213 -5.07 12.88 19.37
C PRO A 213 -5.54 11.93 18.26
N SER A 214 -5.58 12.45 17.03
CA SER A 214 -5.73 11.63 15.84
C SER A 214 -4.47 10.78 15.63
N CYS A 215 -4.60 9.46 15.50
CA CYS A 215 -3.46 8.56 15.29
C CYS A 215 -3.84 7.30 14.49
N GLU A 216 -2.88 6.79 13.72
CA GLU A 216 -2.92 5.45 13.13
C GLU A 216 -1.67 4.68 13.59
N LEU A 217 -1.87 3.50 14.17
CA LEU A 217 -0.81 2.70 14.76
C LEU A 217 -1.17 1.21 14.77
N PHE A 218 -0.21 0.38 15.13
CA PHE A 218 -0.38 -1.06 15.24
C PHE A 218 -0.18 -1.55 16.68
N LEU A 219 -0.99 -2.53 17.09
CA LEU A 219 -0.85 -3.21 18.38
C LEU A 219 -0.28 -4.62 18.18
N ASN A 220 0.77 -4.93 18.92
CA ASN A 220 1.35 -6.25 19.07
C ASN A 220 0.86 -6.88 20.38
N LYS A 221 -0.05 -7.85 20.27
CA LYS A 221 -0.58 -8.62 21.41
C LYS A 221 0.31 -9.79 21.87
N ARG A 222 1.45 -10.02 21.19
CA ARG A 222 2.33 -11.18 21.45
C ARG A 222 3.33 -10.87 22.57
N ASP A 223 3.91 -11.94 23.10
CA ASP A 223 4.86 -11.88 24.22
C ASP A 223 6.15 -11.11 23.89
N PHE A 224 6.60 -11.14 22.64
CA PHE A 224 7.88 -10.58 22.20
C PHE A 224 7.70 -9.32 21.34
N PRO A 225 8.62 -8.34 21.45
CA PRO A 225 8.66 -7.19 20.55
C PRO A 225 9.00 -7.61 19.11
N LEU A 226 8.62 -6.77 18.14
CA LEU A 226 8.61 -7.14 16.72
C LEU A 226 9.60 -6.37 15.85
N LEU A 227 10.05 -5.17 16.25
CA LEU A 227 10.88 -4.32 15.41
C LEU A 227 12.14 -3.88 16.16
N LYS A 228 13.31 -4.19 15.61
CA LYS A 228 14.60 -3.71 16.15
C LYS A 228 15.03 -2.39 15.52
N LYS A 229 15.75 -1.59 16.30
CA LYS A 229 16.24 -0.26 15.89
C LYS A 229 17.39 -0.31 14.89
N ASP A 230 18.08 -1.43 14.80
CA ASP A 230 19.29 -1.63 14.00
C ASP A 230 19.04 -2.36 12.66
N ASP A 231 17.77 -2.47 12.24
CA ASP A 231 17.35 -3.15 11.01
C ASP A 231 17.79 -4.63 10.93
N THR A 232 17.90 -5.30 12.08
CA THR A 232 18.03 -6.77 12.19
C THR A 232 16.70 -7.46 12.47
N GLU A 233 16.64 -8.78 12.25
CA GLU A 233 15.47 -9.60 12.54
C GLU A 233 15.16 -9.65 14.05
N ALA A 234 13.88 -9.52 14.41
CA ALA A 234 13.46 -9.47 15.82
C ALA A 234 13.46 -10.84 16.53
N TYR A 235 13.25 -11.93 15.78
CA TYR A 235 13.17 -13.27 16.36
C TYR A 235 14.55 -13.96 16.37
N ASP A 236 15.35 -13.59 17.37
CA ASP A 236 16.72 -14.09 17.58
C ASP A 236 16.81 -15.61 17.62
N SER A 237 15.79 -16.30 18.13
CA SER A 237 15.78 -17.76 18.15
C SER A 237 15.89 -18.39 16.76
N PHE A 238 15.40 -17.72 15.71
CA PHE A 238 15.49 -18.22 14.35
C PHE A 238 16.67 -17.63 13.59
N PHE A 239 16.90 -16.33 13.74
CA PHE A 239 17.83 -15.58 12.89
C PHE A 239 19.17 -15.29 13.55
N GLY A 240 19.28 -15.43 14.86
CA GLY A 240 20.40 -14.88 15.63
C GLY A 240 20.35 -13.34 15.67
N THR A 241 21.28 -12.75 16.41
CA THR A 241 21.26 -11.31 16.74
C THR A 241 21.80 -10.39 15.65
N ARG A 242 22.46 -10.95 14.62
CA ARG A 242 23.19 -10.16 13.59
C ARG A 242 22.57 -10.21 12.20
N THR A 243 21.51 -10.98 12.01
CA THR A 243 20.88 -11.13 10.69
C THR A 243 20.09 -9.88 10.35
N ARG A 244 20.50 -9.16 9.30
CA ARG A 244 19.74 -8.04 8.73
C ARG A 244 18.35 -8.50 8.28
N LEU A 245 17.37 -7.59 8.29
CA LEU A 245 16.04 -7.84 7.76
C LEU A 245 16.12 -8.39 6.33
N LEU A 246 15.63 -9.61 6.13
CA LEU A 246 15.66 -10.29 4.83
C LEU A 246 14.66 -9.71 3.82
N SER A 247 13.63 -9.04 4.32
CA SER A 247 12.55 -8.43 3.54
C SER A 247 11.83 -7.40 4.41
N HIS A 248 11.05 -6.52 3.77
CA HIS A 248 10.24 -5.50 4.43
C HIS A 248 11.08 -4.53 5.30
N SER A 249 12.30 -4.23 4.84
CA SER A 249 13.14 -3.15 5.38
C SER A 249 12.67 -1.82 4.78
N TYR A 250 12.07 -0.98 5.61
CA TYR A 250 11.50 0.29 5.19
C TYR A 250 12.23 1.46 5.88
N PRO A 251 12.31 2.63 5.21
CA PRO A 251 12.87 3.82 5.83
C PRO A 251 12.11 4.29 7.08
N ARG A 252 10.79 4.03 7.12
CA ARG A 252 9.88 4.44 8.19
C ARG A 252 8.81 3.38 8.41
N TYR A 253 8.22 3.43 9.60
CA TYR A 253 7.16 2.54 10.04
C TYR A 253 6.11 3.35 10.80
N ALA A 254 4.83 3.05 10.63
CA ALA A 254 3.83 3.41 11.63
C ALA A 254 4.18 2.81 13.02
N PRO A 255 3.84 3.50 14.13
CA PRO A 255 4.21 3.04 15.47
C PRO A 255 3.63 1.67 15.81
N ILE A 256 4.43 0.85 16.51
CA ILE A 256 4.02 -0.46 17.00
C ILE A 256 4.03 -0.42 18.53
N LEU A 257 2.87 -0.65 19.14
CA LEU A 257 2.69 -0.69 20.59
C LEU A 257 2.62 -2.17 21.02
N GLY A 258 3.48 -2.58 21.96
CA GLY A 258 3.66 -3.98 22.35
C GLY A 258 3.48 -4.23 23.84
N MET A 259 3.31 -5.50 24.21
CA MET A 259 3.16 -5.91 25.62
C MET A 259 4.49 -5.84 26.39
N THR A 260 5.60 -6.07 25.69
CA THR A 260 6.96 -5.96 26.23
C THR A 260 7.87 -5.27 25.23
N THR A 261 8.99 -4.73 25.71
CA THR A 261 10.05 -4.16 24.87
C THR A 261 11.44 -4.44 25.44
N THR A 262 12.48 -3.98 24.74
CA THR A 262 13.89 -3.96 25.17
C THR A 262 14.55 -2.69 24.66
N ASP A 263 15.77 -2.36 25.08
CA ASP A 263 16.49 -1.20 24.52
C ASP A 263 16.81 -1.32 23.03
N ALA A 264 16.99 -2.55 22.53
CA ALA A 264 17.25 -2.84 21.12
C ALA A 264 16.00 -2.73 20.22
N HIS A 265 14.80 -2.74 20.82
CA HIS A 265 13.54 -2.76 20.08
C HIS A 265 12.89 -1.38 20.04
N ALA A 266 12.19 -1.10 18.95
CA ALA A 266 11.44 0.12 18.69
C ALA A 266 9.98 0.04 19.16
N ASP A 267 9.48 -1.16 19.48
CA ASP A 267 8.16 -1.35 20.07
C ASP A 267 7.99 -0.47 21.32
N ILE A 268 6.84 0.21 21.41
CA ILE A 268 6.48 1.07 22.54
C ILE A 268 5.68 0.25 23.53
N PRO A 269 6.17 0.04 24.76
CA PRO A 269 5.49 -0.81 25.72
C PRO A 269 4.21 -0.15 26.22
N ILE A 270 3.13 -0.91 26.24
CA ILE A 270 1.83 -0.50 26.78
C ILE A 270 1.36 -1.42 27.90
N PRO A 271 0.38 -1.00 28.72
CA PRO A 271 -0.34 -1.90 29.62
C PRO A 271 -0.72 -3.19 28.93
N THR A 272 -0.36 -4.31 29.57
CA THR A 272 -0.62 -5.61 28.98
C THR A 272 -2.12 -5.88 28.96
N TRP A 273 -2.57 -6.75 28.07
CA TRP A 273 -3.97 -7.17 28.08
C TRP A 273 -4.36 -7.91 29.39
N GLU A 274 -3.40 -8.46 30.15
CA GLU A 274 -3.62 -8.99 31.50
C GLU A 274 -3.76 -7.87 32.55
N ASP A 275 -2.96 -6.81 32.45
CA ASP A 275 -3.11 -5.63 33.32
C ASP A 275 -4.50 -5.02 33.16
N TRP A 276 -4.94 -4.82 31.91
CA TRP A 276 -6.28 -4.28 31.67
C TRP A 276 -7.37 -5.22 32.16
N SER A 277 -7.25 -6.53 31.91
CA SER A 277 -8.23 -7.50 32.41
C SER A 277 -8.36 -7.47 33.93
N ARG A 278 -7.26 -7.28 34.66
CA ARG A 278 -7.26 -7.14 36.13
C ARG A 278 -7.95 -5.84 36.56
N ILE A 279 -7.55 -4.72 35.94
CA ILE A 279 -8.06 -3.38 36.24
C ILE A 279 -9.57 -3.30 36.00
N ALA A 280 -10.03 -3.73 34.82
CA ALA A 280 -11.43 -3.72 34.45
C ALA A 280 -12.28 -4.65 35.33
N TYR A 281 -11.71 -5.75 35.83
CA TYR A 281 -12.36 -6.58 36.83
C TYR A 281 -12.51 -5.84 38.18
N TRP A 282 -11.45 -5.20 38.67
CA TRP A 282 -11.49 -4.48 39.95
C TRP A 282 -12.46 -3.29 39.94
N SER A 283 -12.45 -2.51 38.86
CA SER A 283 -13.25 -1.28 38.76
C SER A 283 -14.70 -1.51 38.31
N GLU A 284 -14.93 -2.47 37.41
CA GLU A 284 -16.22 -2.63 36.71
C GLU A 284 -16.78 -4.06 36.81
N GLY A 285 -16.07 -5.01 37.41
CA GLY A 285 -16.50 -6.41 37.47
C GLY A 285 -16.45 -7.15 36.12
N LYS A 286 -15.81 -6.55 35.11
CA LYS A 286 -15.71 -7.12 33.76
C LYS A 286 -14.84 -8.37 33.74
N MET A 287 -15.37 -9.46 33.17
CA MET A 287 -14.67 -10.71 32.92
C MET A 287 -14.54 -10.94 31.42
N PHE A 288 -13.35 -11.34 30.97
CA PHE A 288 -13.00 -11.52 29.56
C PHE A 288 -12.68 -12.97 29.23
N GLY A 289 -12.74 -13.29 27.93
CA GLY A 289 -12.32 -14.58 27.41
C GLY A 289 -13.28 -15.72 27.77
N LYS A 290 -12.86 -16.96 27.50
CA LYS A 290 -13.67 -18.16 27.81
C LYS A 290 -13.54 -18.58 29.27
N GLU A 291 -12.47 -18.14 29.92
CA GLU A 291 -12.12 -18.52 31.28
C GLU A 291 -12.82 -17.68 32.35
N PHE A 292 -13.45 -16.56 31.97
CA PHE A 292 -14.14 -15.63 32.90
C PHE A 292 -13.32 -15.35 34.17
N ARG A 293 -12.02 -15.05 33.95
CA ARG A 293 -11.02 -14.99 35.02
C ARG A 293 -11.39 -13.90 36.04
N LYS A 294 -11.38 -14.27 37.32
CA LYS A 294 -11.48 -13.37 38.47
C LYS A 294 -10.09 -13.05 39.00
N PHE A 295 -9.93 -11.88 39.62
CA PHE A 295 -8.68 -11.42 40.20
C PHE A 295 -8.84 -11.11 41.68
N THR A 296 -7.89 -11.53 42.51
CA THR A 296 -7.82 -11.12 43.92
C THR A 296 -7.78 -9.59 44.01
N ARG A 297 -8.61 -9.00 44.87
CA ARG A 297 -8.70 -7.56 45.06
C ARG A 297 -7.60 -7.05 46.01
N PRO A 298 -7.17 -5.78 45.90
CA PRO A 298 -6.18 -5.20 46.79
C PRO A 298 -6.49 -5.37 48.28
N GLU A 299 -7.76 -5.20 48.67
CA GLU A 299 -8.19 -5.28 50.08
C GLU A 299 -8.00 -6.69 50.67
N GLU A 300 -8.07 -7.73 49.82
CA GLU A 300 -7.81 -9.11 50.24
C GLU A 300 -6.32 -9.33 50.54
N PHE A 301 -5.42 -8.66 49.80
CA PHE A 301 -3.98 -8.70 50.09
C PHE A 301 -3.62 -7.88 51.33
N ASP A 302 -4.36 -6.81 51.61
CA ASP A 302 -4.16 -5.96 52.79
C ASP A 302 -4.57 -6.67 54.09
N ALA A 303 -5.44 -7.67 54.01
CA ALA A 303 -5.86 -8.48 55.15
C ALA A 303 -4.76 -9.42 55.69
N ILE A 304 -3.65 -9.61 54.97
CA ILE A 304 -2.52 -10.45 55.40
C ILE A 304 -1.44 -9.55 56.01
N SER A 305 -1.22 -9.65 57.33
CA SER A 305 -0.18 -8.88 58.01
C SER A 305 1.24 -9.39 57.66
N TRP A 306 2.26 -8.55 57.87
CA TRP A 306 3.65 -8.93 57.59
C TRP A 306 4.14 -10.07 58.50
N GLU A 307 3.68 -10.02 59.75
CA GLU A 307 4.06 -10.93 60.84
C GLU A 307 3.51 -12.35 60.62
N GLU A 308 2.36 -12.49 59.95
CA GLU A 308 1.75 -13.78 59.61
C GLU A 308 2.38 -14.46 58.39
N LYS A 309 3.25 -13.77 57.64
CA LYS A 309 3.83 -14.30 56.41
C LYS A 309 4.96 -15.29 56.70
N ILE A 310 4.99 -16.37 55.94
CA ILE A 310 5.98 -17.45 56.03
C ILE A 310 7.33 -16.95 55.47
N PRO A 311 8.45 -17.01 56.21
CA PRO A 311 9.77 -16.54 55.76
C PRO A 311 10.46 -17.48 54.75
N THR A 312 9.71 -17.93 53.74
CA THR A 312 10.14 -18.80 52.64
C THR A 312 9.87 -18.11 51.30
N ALA A 313 10.75 -18.32 50.32
CA ALA A 313 10.51 -17.84 48.96
C ALA A 313 9.56 -18.78 48.20
N ILE A 314 8.51 -18.23 47.59
CA ILE A 314 7.48 -19.00 46.88
C ILE A 314 7.50 -18.73 45.37
N PHE A 315 7.31 -19.78 44.57
CA PHE A 315 6.92 -19.69 43.16
C PHE A 315 5.93 -20.78 42.77
N ARG A 316 4.84 -20.39 42.09
CA ARG A 316 3.94 -21.31 41.38
C ARG A 316 3.63 -20.82 39.97
N GLY A 317 3.98 -21.61 38.97
CA GLY A 317 3.70 -21.27 37.57
C GLY A 317 3.90 -22.42 36.61
N ALA A 318 3.42 -22.23 35.38
CA ALA A 318 3.72 -23.18 34.30
C ALA A 318 5.21 -23.12 33.92
N SER A 319 5.71 -24.19 33.30
CA SER A 319 7.10 -24.31 32.78
C SER A 319 7.38 -23.45 31.54
N THR A 320 6.77 -22.28 31.43
CA THR A 320 7.05 -21.31 30.36
C THR A 320 8.49 -20.84 30.42
N GLY A 321 9.15 -20.75 29.28
CA GLY A 321 10.55 -20.35 29.15
C GLY A 321 10.98 -20.51 27.71
N GLN A 322 12.10 -19.90 27.33
CA GLN A 322 12.72 -20.16 26.03
C GLN A 322 13.36 -21.55 25.97
N GLY A 323 13.97 -21.99 27.07
CA GLY A 323 14.59 -23.29 27.22
C GLY A 323 13.62 -24.44 27.48
N THR A 324 14.09 -25.65 27.19
CA THR A 324 13.38 -26.94 27.40
C THR A 324 14.09 -27.87 28.38
N MET A 325 15.19 -27.42 28.99
CA MET A 325 16.03 -28.18 29.92
C MET A 325 16.22 -27.38 31.21
N ILE A 326 16.64 -28.04 32.29
CA ILE A 326 16.84 -27.42 33.60
C ILE A 326 17.90 -26.30 33.53
N ASP A 327 18.97 -26.52 32.78
CA ASP A 327 20.09 -25.59 32.64
C ASP A 327 19.78 -24.30 31.84
N ASN A 328 18.71 -24.30 31.04
CA ASN A 328 18.35 -23.20 30.15
C ASN A 328 16.92 -22.69 30.35
N ASN A 329 16.21 -23.17 31.37
CA ASN A 329 14.90 -22.68 31.77
C ASN A 329 14.88 -22.43 33.27
N VAL A 330 14.93 -21.15 33.65
CA VAL A 330 14.98 -20.71 35.05
C VAL A 330 13.86 -21.29 35.92
N ARG A 331 12.65 -21.47 35.37
CA ARG A 331 11.54 -22.03 36.15
C ARG A 331 11.74 -23.50 36.47
N LEU A 332 12.33 -24.26 35.55
CA LEU A 332 12.70 -25.66 35.77
C LEU A 332 13.88 -25.75 36.74
N ALA A 333 14.89 -24.87 36.59
CA ALA A 333 16.02 -24.78 37.51
C ALA A 333 15.55 -24.58 38.96
N MET A 334 14.69 -23.58 39.19
CA MET A 334 14.20 -23.27 40.54
C MET A 334 13.31 -24.39 41.12
N ALA A 335 12.51 -25.05 40.29
CA ALA A 335 11.71 -26.20 40.73
C ALA A 335 12.57 -27.42 41.09
N ALA A 336 13.64 -27.70 40.31
CA ALA A 336 14.62 -28.74 40.65
C ALA A 336 15.35 -28.41 41.95
N GLU A 337 15.75 -27.15 42.10
CA GLU A 337 16.47 -26.69 43.27
C GLU A 337 15.63 -26.80 44.55
N SER A 338 14.34 -26.45 44.47
CA SER A 338 13.41 -26.57 45.59
C SER A 338 13.27 -28.02 46.12
N GLN A 339 13.48 -29.04 45.28
CA GLN A 339 13.44 -30.46 45.72
C GLN A 339 14.53 -30.83 46.73
N LYS A 340 15.63 -30.07 46.78
CA LYS A 340 16.68 -30.30 47.78
C LYS A 340 16.21 -30.01 49.20
N GLY A 341 15.09 -29.28 49.36
CA GLY A 341 14.49 -29.02 50.66
C GLY A 341 15.41 -28.27 51.63
N LEU A 342 16.32 -27.43 51.09
CA LEU A 342 17.32 -26.75 51.90
C LEU A 342 16.65 -25.79 52.90
N ARG A 343 17.04 -25.94 54.17
CA ARG A 343 16.58 -25.13 55.30
C ARG A 343 17.74 -24.30 55.82
N ASP A 344 17.39 -23.18 56.42
CA ASP A 344 18.35 -22.35 57.11
C ASP A 344 18.82 -23.05 58.39
N GLU A 345 20.11 -22.92 58.69
CA GLU A 345 20.71 -23.56 59.85
C GLU A 345 20.30 -22.87 61.16
N GLU A 346 19.93 -21.57 61.10
CA GLU A 346 19.60 -20.79 62.30
C GLU A 346 18.15 -20.98 62.76
N ASP A 347 17.19 -21.08 61.84
CA ASP A 347 15.75 -21.11 62.15
C ASP A 347 14.99 -22.34 61.62
N GLU A 348 15.70 -23.27 60.95
CA GLU A 348 15.15 -24.46 60.29
C GLU A 348 14.04 -24.19 59.24
N VAL A 349 13.85 -22.93 58.82
CA VAL A 349 12.85 -22.55 57.83
C VAL A 349 13.35 -22.88 56.42
N LEU A 350 12.44 -23.41 55.60
CA LEU A 350 12.68 -23.71 54.19
C LEU A 350 13.06 -22.43 53.42
N PHE A 351 14.16 -22.48 52.66
CA PHE A 351 14.54 -21.34 51.82
C PHE A 351 13.58 -21.13 50.66
N LEU A 352 13.32 -22.19 49.88
CA LEU A 352 12.66 -22.11 48.58
C LEU A 352 11.58 -23.17 48.41
N ASP A 353 10.36 -22.72 48.17
CA ASP A 353 9.22 -23.51 47.71
C ASP A 353 8.85 -23.08 46.28
N ALA A 354 9.47 -23.68 45.27
CA ALA A 354 9.21 -23.38 43.86
C ALA A 354 8.69 -24.62 43.14
N GLY A 355 7.60 -24.47 42.38
CA GLY A 355 6.99 -25.60 41.71
C GLY A 355 6.29 -25.28 40.40
N ILE A 356 6.32 -26.27 39.50
CA ILE A 356 5.67 -26.21 38.19
C ILE A 356 4.23 -26.71 38.29
N THR A 357 3.27 -25.88 37.87
CA THR A 357 1.84 -26.20 37.95
C THR A 357 1.28 -26.78 36.66
N LYS A 358 1.98 -26.55 35.54
CA LYS A 358 1.58 -27.06 34.22
C LYS A 358 2.79 -27.15 33.29
N TRP A 359 2.89 -28.26 32.57
CA TRP A 359 3.86 -28.42 31.49
C TRP A 359 3.45 -27.60 30.26
N ASN A 360 4.31 -26.68 29.82
CA ASN A 360 4.16 -25.98 28.55
C ASN A 360 4.94 -26.75 27.47
N LEU A 361 4.26 -27.63 26.74
CA LEU A 361 4.86 -28.52 25.73
C LEU A 361 4.90 -27.92 24.31
N ARG A 362 4.67 -26.61 24.16
CA ARG A 362 4.67 -25.99 22.83
C ARG A 362 6.04 -26.19 22.15
N PRO A 363 6.08 -26.62 20.87
CA PRO A 363 7.35 -26.75 20.16
C PRO A 363 8.09 -25.41 20.11
N ARG A 364 9.41 -25.43 20.34
CA ARG A 364 10.22 -24.21 20.33
C ARG A 364 11.66 -24.46 19.93
N LYS A 365 12.32 -23.43 19.40
CA LYS A 365 13.75 -23.40 19.11
C LYS A 365 14.44 -22.46 20.09
N HIS A 366 15.41 -22.98 20.83
CA HIS A 366 16.29 -22.17 21.66
C HIS A 366 17.38 -21.49 20.78
N PRO A 367 17.81 -20.26 21.08
CA PRO A 367 18.82 -19.56 20.26
C PRO A 367 20.13 -20.34 20.11
N CYS A 368 20.60 -20.98 21.18
CA CYS A 368 21.88 -21.73 21.19
C CYS A 368 21.81 -23.12 20.53
N PHE A 369 20.61 -23.59 20.14
CA PHE A 369 20.43 -24.93 19.58
C PHE A 369 19.76 -24.85 18.19
N PRO A 370 20.17 -25.70 17.23
CA PRO A 370 19.60 -25.68 15.89
C PRO A 370 18.24 -26.40 15.80
N TYR A 371 17.86 -27.14 16.84
CA TYR A 371 16.71 -28.04 16.82
C TYR A 371 15.44 -27.38 17.38
N ILE A 372 14.29 -27.67 16.78
CA ILE A 372 13.00 -27.55 17.48
C ILE A 372 12.91 -28.68 18.49
N GLU A 373 12.53 -28.31 19.70
CA GLU A 373 12.38 -29.21 20.83
C GLU A 373 11.11 -28.89 21.65
N THR A 374 10.84 -29.79 22.60
CA THR A 374 9.85 -29.60 23.67
C THR A 374 10.44 -30.09 25.00
N LEU A 375 9.68 -29.93 26.09
CA LEU A 375 10.08 -30.44 27.40
C LEU A 375 10.03 -31.97 27.41
N HIS A 376 11.04 -32.60 28.00
CA HIS A 376 11.05 -34.04 28.26
C HIS A 376 10.59 -34.29 29.70
N VAL A 377 9.29 -34.48 29.88
CA VAL A 377 8.68 -34.54 31.21
C VAL A 377 9.20 -35.73 32.03
N GLU A 378 9.51 -36.84 31.37
CA GLU A 378 10.01 -38.07 32.01
C GLU A 378 11.45 -37.92 32.53
N GLU A 379 12.22 -36.95 32.01
CA GLU A 379 13.59 -36.63 32.45
C GLU A 379 13.60 -35.62 33.61
N MET A 380 12.44 -35.07 34.01
CA MET A 380 12.37 -34.05 35.07
C MET A 380 12.49 -34.71 36.46
N PRO A 381 13.35 -34.20 37.37
CA PRO A 381 13.54 -34.76 38.71
C PRO A 381 12.39 -34.41 39.67
N PHE A 382 11.31 -33.80 39.17
CA PHE A 382 10.15 -33.36 39.94
C PHE A 382 8.86 -33.49 39.12
N GLY A 383 7.74 -33.64 39.82
CA GLY A 383 6.39 -33.67 39.24
C GLY A 383 5.71 -32.29 39.21
N LEU A 384 4.47 -32.27 38.71
CA LEU A 384 3.61 -31.09 38.84
C LEU A 384 3.16 -30.91 40.29
N VAL A 385 3.09 -29.67 40.74
CA VAL A 385 2.50 -29.28 42.04
C VAL A 385 1.16 -28.59 41.84
N ALA A 386 0.35 -28.55 42.90
CA ALA A 386 -0.92 -27.84 42.88
C ALA A 386 -0.71 -26.33 42.61
N PRO A 387 -1.56 -25.69 41.79
CA PRO A 387 -1.52 -24.25 41.63
C PRO A 387 -1.91 -23.55 42.93
N LEU A 388 -1.23 -22.43 43.23
CA LEU A 388 -1.64 -21.50 44.28
C LEU A 388 -2.20 -20.23 43.65
N SER A 389 -3.30 -19.75 44.18
CA SER A 389 -3.86 -18.44 43.88
C SER A 389 -2.88 -17.32 44.25
N PRO A 390 -3.05 -16.11 43.69
CA PRO A 390 -2.24 -14.95 44.08
C PRO A 390 -2.30 -14.68 45.59
N LEU A 391 -3.48 -14.82 46.20
CA LEU A 391 -3.69 -14.61 47.63
C LEU A 391 -2.94 -15.65 48.48
N GLU A 392 -2.93 -16.92 48.07
CA GLU A 392 -2.16 -17.96 48.76
C GLU A 392 -0.65 -17.73 48.65
N GLN A 393 -0.16 -17.29 47.49
CA GLN A 393 1.26 -16.92 47.35
C GLN A 393 1.62 -15.68 48.18
N ALA A 394 0.69 -14.75 48.40
CA ALA A 394 0.89 -13.60 49.28
C ALA A 394 1.06 -13.96 50.77
N ARG A 395 0.81 -15.21 51.18
CA ARG A 395 1.11 -15.68 52.55
C ARG A 395 2.60 -15.89 52.82
N TYR A 396 3.45 -15.77 51.81
CA TYR A 396 4.90 -15.91 51.93
C TYR A 396 5.56 -14.54 51.94
N LYS A 397 6.64 -14.36 52.70
CA LYS A 397 7.37 -13.08 52.77
C LYS A 397 8.07 -12.76 51.47
N TYR A 398 8.50 -13.76 50.70
CA TYR A 398 9.29 -13.55 49.48
C TYR A 398 8.61 -14.22 48.27
N ILE A 399 8.26 -13.45 47.25
CA ILE A 399 7.78 -13.96 45.96
C ILE A 399 8.96 -14.00 44.99
N LEU A 400 9.29 -15.20 44.51
CA LEU A 400 10.33 -15.37 43.51
C LEU A 400 9.76 -15.10 42.12
N HIS A 401 10.03 -13.91 41.59
CA HIS A 401 9.56 -13.49 40.28
C HIS A 401 10.47 -14.01 39.17
N LEU A 402 9.96 -14.98 38.40
CA LEU A 402 10.71 -15.64 37.32
C LEU A 402 10.15 -15.30 35.94
N PRO A 403 11.00 -14.90 34.98
CA PRO A 403 10.54 -14.64 33.60
C PRO A 403 10.01 -15.93 32.95
N GLY A 404 9.17 -15.75 31.93
CA GLY A 404 8.57 -16.82 31.14
C GLY A 404 9.20 -16.89 29.75
N HIS A 405 8.36 -16.87 28.72
CA HIS A 405 8.86 -16.70 27.35
C HIS A 405 9.51 -15.32 27.16
N SER A 406 8.84 -14.29 27.66
CA SER A 406 9.33 -12.93 27.86
C SER A 406 9.11 -12.54 29.33
N GLU A 407 9.01 -11.24 29.62
CA GLU A 407 8.69 -10.76 30.96
C GLU A 407 7.31 -11.25 31.42
N ALA A 408 7.20 -11.67 32.68
CA ALA A 408 5.99 -12.27 33.21
C ALA A 408 4.98 -11.19 33.65
N TYR A 409 3.81 -11.18 33.01
CA TYR A 409 2.76 -10.17 33.24
C TYR A 409 2.19 -10.15 34.67
N ARG A 410 2.52 -11.16 35.49
CA ARG A 410 2.12 -11.24 36.90
C ARG A 410 2.81 -10.21 37.80
N LEU A 411 3.91 -9.60 37.37
CA LEU A 411 4.67 -8.63 38.18
C LEU A 411 3.78 -7.52 38.75
N GLY A 412 2.88 -6.98 37.92
CA GLY A 412 1.97 -5.92 38.35
C GLY A 412 1.01 -6.31 39.47
N MET A 413 0.61 -7.59 39.52
CA MET A 413 -0.26 -8.13 40.58
C MET A 413 0.56 -8.53 41.81
N GLU A 414 1.76 -9.09 41.62
CA GLU A 414 2.64 -9.48 42.73
C GLU A 414 3.04 -8.31 43.62
N MET A 415 3.15 -7.09 43.08
CA MET A 415 3.41 -5.90 43.88
C MET A 415 2.29 -5.57 44.89
N TYR A 416 1.05 -6.00 44.66
CA TYR A 416 -0.03 -5.82 45.65
C TYR A 416 0.06 -6.80 46.83
N SER A 417 0.82 -7.90 46.71
CA SER A 417 0.86 -8.98 47.72
C SER A 417 1.34 -8.55 49.10
N GLY A 418 2.08 -7.43 49.21
CA GLY A 418 2.78 -7.04 50.44
C GLY A 418 3.90 -8.01 50.82
N SER A 419 4.41 -8.73 49.83
CA SER A 419 5.58 -9.60 49.95
C SER A 419 6.74 -8.98 49.18
N VAL A 420 7.97 -9.29 49.58
CA VAL A 420 9.17 -8.85 48.86
C VAL A 420 9.25 -9.59 47.54
N ILE A 421 9.44 -8.84 46.46
CA ILE A 421 9.69 -9.43 45.14
C ILE A 421 11.19 -9.70 45.00
N LEU A 422 11.56 -10.96 44.90
CA LEU A 422 12.90 -11.38 44.48
C LEU A 422 12.89 -11.47 42.94
N TYR A 423 13.42 -10.44 42.29
CA TYR A 423 13.29 -10.26 40.85
C TYR A 423 14.46 -10.90 40.10
N HIS A 424 14.17 -11.94 39.32
CA HIS A 424 15.14 -12.54 38.41
C HIS A 424 15.31 -11.66 37.16
N PRO A 425 16.55 -11.40 36.70
CA PRO A 425 16.79 -10.52 35.56
C PRO A 425 16.13 -11.05 34.28
N CYS A 426 15.56 -10.13 33.51
CA CYS A 426 14.93 -10.38 32.22
C CYS A 426 15.36 -9.29 31.22
N GLN A 427 15.67 -9.69 29.99
CA GLN A 427 16.00 -8.73 28.92
C GLN A 427 14.78 -7.94 28.42
N TYR A 428 13.58 -8.51 28.61
CA TYR A 428 12.32 -7.88 28.24
C TYR A 428 11.77 -7.14 29.46
N ARG A 429 11.13 -6.00 29.23
CA ARG A 429 10.52 -5.21 30.29
C ARG A 429 9.06 -4.86 29.98
N LEU A 430 8.29 -4.65 31.05
CA LEU A 430 6.93 -4.09 31.01
C LEU A 430 6.98 -2.56 31.01
N TRP A 431 5.85 -1.94 30.64
CA TRP A 431 5.69 -0.49 30.48
C TRP A 431 6.02 0.33 31.74
N PHE A 432 5.79 -0.21 32.94
CA PHE A 432 6.06 0.49 34.20
C PHE A 432 7.45 0.23 34.79
N PHE A 433 8.21 -0.72 34.22
CA PHE A 433 9.44 -1.22 34.85
C PHE A 433 10.51 -0.13 35.02
N GLN A 434 10.54 0.86 34.13
CA GLN A 434 11.47 2.00 34.19
C GLN A 434 11.33 2.86 35.46
N TRP A 435 10.18 2.81 36.14
CA TRP A 435 9.97 3.52 37.40
C TRP A 435 10.24 2.64 38.63
N MET A 436 10.46 1.34 38.43
CA MET A 436 10.84 0.44 39.50
C MET A 436 12.32 0.64 39.86
N LYS A 437 12.63 0.65 41.15
CA LYS A 437 13.99 0.86 41.66
C LYS A 437 14.45 -0.38 42.44
N PRO A 438 15.61 -0.97 42.10
CA PRO A 438 16.16 -2.07 42.87
C PRO A 438 16.44 -1.62 44.31
N TRP A 439 16.25 -2.53 45.27
CA TRP A 439 16.34 -2.30 46.72
C TRP A 439 15.34 -1.29 47.30
N VAL A 440 14.43 -0.76 46.49
CA VAL A 440 13.33 0.10 46.94
C VAL A 440 11.99 -0.61 46.75
N HIS A 441 11.71 -1.13 45.55
CA HIS A 441 10.44 -1.84 45.25
C HIS A 441 10.62 -3.36 45.11
N TYR A 442 11.86 -3.84 44.97
CA TYR A 442 12.18 -5.26 44.79
C TYR A 442 13.64 -5.52 45.12
N ILE A 443 14.01 -6.77 45.38
CA ILE A 443 15.41 -7.18 45.55
C ILE A 443 15.88 -7.83 44.23
N PRO A 444 16.89 -7.25 43.55
CA PRO A 444 17.41 -7.81 42.31
C PRO A 444 18.22 -9.08 42.58
N LEU A 445 18.02 -10.09 41.74
CA LEU A 445 18.89 -11.26 41.63
C LEU A 445 19.87 -11.07 40.47
N THR A 446 21.00 -11.76 40.54
CA THR A 446 22.05 -11.87 39.52
C THR A 446 21.76 -12.98 38.51
N GLY A 447 20.89 -13.93 38.87
CA GLY A 447 20.42 -15.03 38.04
C GLY A 447 20.95 -16.42 38.44
N GLY A 448 21.93 -16.49 39.34
CA GLY A 448 22.41 -17.74 39.92
C GLY A 448 21.52 -18.25 41.06
N ILE A 449 21.52 -19.57 41.28
CA ILE A 449 20.82 -20.21 42.40
C ILE A 449 21.40 -19.76 43.75
N GLU A 450 22.72 -19.67 43.86
CA GLU A 450 23.38 -19.27 45.12
C GLU A 450 22.96 -17.87 45.58
N ASP A 451 22.76 -16.96 44.63
CA ASP A 451 22.32 -15.61 44.94
C ASP A 451 20.87 -15.59 45.46
N VAL A 452 20.01 -16.53 45.05
CA VAL A 452 18.67 -16.68 45.65
C VAL A 452 18.80 -16.97 47.14
N TYR A 453 19.65 -17.92 47.52
CA TYR A 453 19.89 -18.26 48.93
C TYR A 453 20.52 -17.11 49.70
N GLU A 454 21.52 -16.44 49.13
CA GLU A 454 22.16 -15.26 49.72
C GLU A 454 21.14 -14.15 50.00
N LYS A 455 20.27 -13.84 49.03
CA LYS A 455 19.25 -12.80 49.21
C LYS A 455 18.19 -13.20 50.24
N ILE A 456 17.81 -14.48 50.32
CA ILE A 456 16.87 -14.92 51.37
C ILE A 456 17.51 -14.80 52.76
N ARG A 457 18.78 -15.20 52.93
CA ARG A 457 19.51 -15.00 54.20
C ARG A 457 19.61 -13.52 54.56
N TRP A 458 19.92 -12.67 53.59
CA TRP A 458 19.92 -11.22 53.78
C TRP A 458 18.54 -10.71 54.22
N CYS A 459 17.46 -11.18 53.60
CA CYS A 459 16.10 -10.80 53.96
C CYS A 459 15.77 -11.17 55.41
N LYS A 460 16.10 -12.39 55.83
CA LYS A 460 15.87 -12.84 57.22
C LYS A 460 16.64 -11.98 58.23
N ALA A 461 17.89 -11.65 57.93
CA ALA A 461 18.70 -10.76 58.76
C ALA A 461 18.25 -9.28 58.74
N ASN A 462 17.38 -8.89 57.80
CA ASN A 462 16.94 -7.52 57.59
C ASN A 462 15.41 -7.43 57.44
N ASP A 463 14.64 -8.17 58.26
CA ASP A 463 13.20 -8.33 58.09
C ASP A 463 12.43 -7.00 58.01
N GLU A 464 12.79 -6.00 58.82
CA GLU A 464 12.16 -4.68 58.78
C GLU A 464 12.45 -3.93 57.47
N LYS A 465 13.65 -4.06 56.91
CA LYS A 465 13.95 -3.48 55.58
C LYS A 465 13.14 -4.18 54.50
N CYS A 466 12.96 -5.50 54.62
CA CYS A 466 12.12 -6.28 53.72
C CYS A 466 10.66 -5.84 53.78
N ARG A 467 10.12 -5.59 54.98
CA ARG A 467 8.80 -4.99 55.18
C ARG A 467 8.67 -3.67 54.43
N VAL A 468 9.63 -2.76 54.59
CA VAL A 468 9.65 -1.46 53.90
C VAL A 468 9.70 -1.64 52.37
N ILE A 469 10.54 -2.54 51.86
CA ILE A 469 10.63 -2.82 50.40
C ILE A 469 9.29 -3.33 49.86
N ALA A 470 8.64 -4.26 50.57
CA ALA A 470 7.34 -4.80 50.19
C ALA A 470 6.22 -3.75 50.23
N MET A 471 6.24 -2.87 51.24
CA MET A 471 5.30 -1.74 51.34
C MET A 471 5.50 -0.74 50.20
N ASN A 472 6.74 -0.36 49.90
CA ASN A 472 7.06 0.54 48.79
C ASN A 472 6.59 -0.05 47.44
N ALA A 473 6.74 -1.37 47.23
CA ALA A 473 6.24 -2.05 46.04
C ALA A 473 4.71 -1.95 45.91
N ARG A 474 4.00 -2.15 47.02
CA ARG A 474 2.54 -2.03 47.08
C ARG A 474 2.09 -0.58 46.80
N GLU A 475 2.70 0.39 47.46
CA GLU A 475 2.43 1.82 47.22
C GLU A 475 2.70 2.22 45.76
N PHE A 476 3.80 1.72 45.18
CA PHE A 476 4.09 1.89 43.76
C PHE A 476 2.96 1.35 42.88
N ALA A 477 2.46 0.14 43.16
CA ALA A 477 1.38 -0.46 42.39
C ALA A 477 0.08 0.36 42.49
N HIS A 478 -0.32 0.80 43.70
CA HIS A 478 -1.48 1.68 43.86
C HIS A 478 -1.32 3.00 43.10
N LYS A 479 -0.12 3.59 43.10
CA LYS A 479 0.16 4.87 42.43
C LYS A 479 0.15 4.75 40.90
N TYR A 480 0.75 3.70 40.35
CA TYR A 480 1.05 3.63 38.91
C TYR A 480 0.26 2.57 38.13
N LEU A 481 -0.28 1.55 38.78
CA LEU A 481 -0.94 0.41 38.11
C LEU A 481 -2.46 0.37 38.29
N GLY A 482 -3.03 1.41 38.91
CA GLY A 482 -4.46 1.64 38.97
C GLY A 482 -5.05 2.07 37.62
N ARG A 483 -6.39 2.08 37.54
CA ARG A 483 -7.15 2.37 36.32
C ARG A 483 -6.80 3.73 35.72
N ASP A 484 -6.87 4.79 36.51
CA ASP A 484 -6.60 6.13 36.01
C ASP A 484 -5.14 6.30 35.58
N ALA A 485 -4.18 5.77 36.35
CA ALA A 485 -2.77 5.80 35.97
C ALA A 485 -2.49 5.10 34.63
N VAL A 486 -3.14 3.96 34.37
CA VAL A 486 -3.06 3.25 33.08
C VAL A 486 -3.64 4.06 31.93
N LEU A 487 -4.83 4.65 32.12
CA LEU A 487 -5.45 5.49 31.09
C LEU A 487 -4.64 6.77 30.83
N ASP A 488 -4.08 7.35 31.89
CA ASP A 488 -3.23 8.53 31.85
C ASP A 488 -1.91 8.25 31.12
N TYR A 489 -1.27 7.10 31.38
CA TYR A 489 -0.09 6.65 30.65
C TYR A 489 -0.38 6.45 29.16
N LEU A 490 -1.47 5.77 28.82
CA LEU A 490 -1.87 5.55 27.43
C LEU A 490 -2.18 6.88 26.73
N GLN A 491 -2.93 7.78 27.38
CA GLN A 491 -3.22 9.11 26.85
C GLN A 491 -1.93 9.88 26.60
N LYS A 492 -0.99 9.88 27.55
CA LYS A 492 0.33 10.54 27.38
C LYS A 492 1.09 9.98 26.19
N THR A 493 1.15 8.65 26.10
CA THR A 493 1.87 7.93 25.05
C THR A 493 1.35 8.32 23.67
N LEU A 494 0.01 8.39 23.50
CA LEU A 494 -0.59 8.78 22.22
C LEU A 494 -0.32 10.26 21.88
N TRP A 495 -0.33 11.17 22.86
CA TRP A 495 -0.01 12.59 22.62
C TRP A 495 1.47 12.84 22.30
N GLU A 496 2.38 12.16 22.97
CA GLU A 496 3.81 12.25 22.67
C GLU A 496 4.13 11.62 21.31
N LEU A 497 3.50 10.48 21.00
CA LEU A 497 3.53 9.90 19.66
C LEU A 497 3.03 10.89 18.61
N TYR A 498 1.85 11.47 18.80
CA TYR A 498 1.30 12.46 17.88
C TYR A 498 2.25 13.65 17.67
N SER A 499 2.90 14.10 18.74
CA SER A 499 3.88 15.20 18.68
C SER A 499 5.13 14.82 17.87
N ALA A 500 5.56 13.56 17.92
CA ALA A 500 6.69 13.05 17.17
C ALA A 500 6.35 12.67 15.71
N THR A 501 5.22 12.00 15.50
CA THR A 501 4.75 11.55 14.18
C THR A 501 4.24 12.72 13.34
N GLY A 502 3.66 13.72 14.01
CA GLY A 502 2.78 14.71 13.40
C GLY A 502 1.43 14.10 13.02
N LYS A 503 0.57 14.91 12.39
CA LYS A 503 -0.59 14.40 11.66
C LYS A 503 -0.08 13.55 10.49
N ILE A 504 -0.44 12.26 10.44
CA ILE A 504 -0.18 11.45 9.25
C ILE A 504 -0.94 12.11 8.11
N GLU A 505 -0.20 12.63 7.13
CA GLU A 505 -0.78 13.38 6.03
C GLU A 505 -1.48 12.40 5.09
N HIS A 506 -2.80 12.31 5.22
CA HIS A 506 -3.65 11.83 4.15
C HIS A 506 -3.75 12.94 3.11
N THR A 507 -3.63 12.60 1.83
CA THR A 507 -4.03 13.51 0.76
C THR A 507 -5.47 13.97 1.05
N PRO A 508 -5.78 15.29 1.06
CA PRO A 508 -7.11 15.79 1.45
C PRO A 508 -8.26 15.18 0.65
N LEU A 509 -7.93 14.71 -0.56
CA LEU A 509 -8.78 13.92 -1.42
C LEU A 509 -8.13 12.54 -1.58
N SER A 510 -8.88 11.48 -1.32
CA SER A 510 -8.51 10.13 -1.76
C SER A 510 -8.26 10.12 -3.27
N MET A 511 -7.45 9.19 -3.76
CA MET A 511 -7.21 9.05 -5.20
C MET A 511 -8.52 8.92 -5.99
N SER A 512 -9.51 8.22 -5.43
CA SER A 512 -10.86 8.14 -6.01
C SER A 512 -11.54 9.51 -6.13
N GLN A 513 -11.43 10.38 -5.12
CA GLN A 513 -11.96 11.74 -5.16
C GLN A 513 -11.20 12.63 -6.16
N MET A 514 -9.87 12.53 -6.23
CA MET A 514 -9.06 13.24 -7.23
C MET A 514 -9.45 12.82 -8.65
N ASN A 515 -9.54 11.51 -8.90
CA ASN A 515 -10.00 10.96 -10.18
C ASN A 515 -11.42 11.41 -10.53
N ARG A 516 -12.33 11.45 -9.55
CA ARG A 516 -13.70 11.93 -9.77
C ARG A 516 -13.73 13.41 -10.15
N SER A 517 -12.97 14.25 -9.46
CA SER A 517 -12.86 15.68 -9.77
C SER A 517 -12.27 15.90 -11.16
N LEU A 518 -11.19 15.20 -11.49
CA LEU A 518 -10.56 15.30 -12.81
C LEU A 518 -11.51 14.81 -13.92
N TYR A 519 -12.23 13.71 -13.69
CA TYR A 519 -13.26 13.22 -14.62
C TYR A 519 -14.37 14.24 -14.84
N GLN A 520 -14.85 14.90 -13.78
CA GLN A 520 -15.87 15.96 -13.91
C GLN A 520 -15.35 17.15 -14.71
N GLN A 521 -14.09 17.55 -14.52
CA GLN A 521 -13.46 18.60 -15.32
C GLN A 521 -13.34 18.21 -16.79
N VAL A 522 -12.87 17.00 -17.08
CA VAL A 522 -12.76 16.48 -18.46
C VAL A 522 -14.14 16.41 -19.12
N GLN A 523 -15.15 15.92 -18.41
CA GLN A 523 -16.52 15.84 -18.94
C GLN A 523 -17.13 17.23 -19.18
N GLY A 524 -17.00 18.16 -18.23
CA GLY A 524 -17.51 19.53 -18.41
C GLY A 524 -16.86 20.25 -19.60
N ARG A 525 -15.56 20.01 -19.85
CA ARG A 525 -14.87 20.53 -21.04
C ARG A 525 -15.44 19.92 -22.33
N ARG A 526 -15.65 18.60 -22.36
CA ARG A 526 -16.25 17.93 -23.52
C ARG A 526 -17.67 18.42 -23.78
N GLU A 527 -18.47 18.65 -22.74
CA GLU A 527 -19.82 19.22 -22.87
C GLU A 527 -19.77 20.65 -23.40
N SER A 528 -18.88 21.50 -22.88
CA SER A 528 -18.68 22.86 -23.38
C SER A 528 -18.30 22.88 -24.86
N PHE A 529 -17.34 22.04 -25.25
CA PHE A 529 -16.95 21.88 -26.65
C PHE A 529 -18.13 21.43 -27.52
N LEU A 530 -18.91 20.43 -27.08
CA LEU A 530 -20.08 19.96 -27.81
C LEU A 530 -21.16 21.04 -27.94
N THR A 531 -21.42 21.81 -26.89
CA THR A 531 -22.37 22.94 -26.94
C THR A 531 -21.90 23.97 -27.96
N ARG A 532 -20.63 24.37 -27.92
CA ARG A 532 -20.06 25.34 -28.86
C ARG A 532 -20.09 24.81 -30.30
N TYR A 533 -19.72 23.54 -30.49
CA TYR A 533 -19.78 22.87 -31.78
C TYR A 533 -21.21 22.84 -32.35
N LEU A 534 -22.22 22.49 -31.53
CA LEU A 534 -23.63 22.50 -31.92
C LEU A 534 -24.18 23.91 -32.23
N THR A 535 -23.59 24.98 -31.70
CA THR A 535 -23.96 26.36 -32.09
C THR A 535 -23.41 26.77 -33.45
N ILE A 536 -22.34 26.10 -33.91
CA ILE A 536 -21.62 26.45 -35.14
C ILE A 536 -22.04 25.54 -36.30
N VAL A 537 -22.29 24.26 -36.01
CA VAL A 537 -22.61 23.23 -36.99
C VAL A 537 -24.06 22.82 -36.83
N SER A 538 -24.85 22.98 -37.89
CA SER A 538 -26.30 22.74 -37.84
C SER A 538 -26.63 21.25 -37.72
N GLN A 539 -27.86 20.90 -37.32
CA GLN A 539 -28.27 19.49 -37.28
C GLN A 539 -28.26 18.85 -38.69
N GLU A 540 -28.65 19.60 -39.72
CA GLU A 540 -28.63 19.15 -41.13
C GLU A 540 -27.19 18.82 -41.58
N ASP A 541 -26.21 19.58 -41.10
CA ASP A 541 -24.79 19.37 -41.41
C ASP A 541 -24.27 18.03 -40.87
N HIS A 542 -24.74 17.62 -39.69
CA HIS A 542 -24.41 16.33 -39.11
C HIS A 542 -25.03 15.17 -39.88
N GLU A 543 -26.30 15.32 -40.27
CA GLU A 543 -27.02 14.32 -41.07
C GLU A 543 -26.35 14.12 -42.43
N ALA A 544 -25.75 15.17 -43.00
CA ALA A 544 -24.98 15.10 -44.24
C ALA A 544 -23.61 14.38 -44.10
N LEU A 545 -23.05 14.26 -42.90
CA LEU A 545 -21.81 13.51 -42.64
C LEU A 545 -22.06 12.00 -42.44
N LEU A 546 -23.29 11.59 -42.13
CA LEU A 546 -23.64 10.20 -41.85
C LEU A 546 -23.33 9.23 -43.00
N PRO A 547 -23.54 9.58 -44.30
CA PRO A 547 -23.20 8.69 -45.40
C PRO A 547 -21.71 8.33 -45.50
N SER A 548 -20.84 9.14 -44.90
CA SER A 548 -19.39 8.94 -44.91
C SER A 548 -18.82 8.68 -43.53
N PHE A 549 -19.67 8.28 -42.59
CA PHE A 549 -19.29 8.06 -41.19
C PHE A 549 -18.07 7.14 -41.05
N SER A 550 -17.96 6.11 -41.90
CA SER A 550 -16.85 5.15 -41.89
C SER A 550 -15.49 5.76 -42.24
N THR A 551 -15.44 6.80 -43.08
CA THR A 551 -14.20 7.45 -43.52
C THR A 551 -13.77 8.60 -42.62
N LEU A 552 -14.57 8.97 -41.63
CA LEU A 552 -14.26 10.03 -40.67
C LEU A 552 -13.13 9.62 -39.72
N SER A 553 -12.39 10.62 -39.26
CA SER A 553 -11.42 10.47 -38.18
C SER A 553 -12.09 9.93 -36.91
N ARG A 554 -11.34 9.21 -36.06
CA ARG A 554 -11.86 8.64 -34.81
C ARG A 554 -12.36 9.71 -33.83
N SER A 555 -11.74 10.88 -33.83
CA SER A 555 -12.18 12.06 -33.08
C SER A 555 -13.55 12.57 -33.56
N MET A 556 -13.77 12.66 -34.87
CA MET A 556 -15.05 13.02 -35.47
C MET A 556 -16.14 11.97 -35.16
N LYS A 557 -15.82 10.68 -35.30
CA LYS A 557 -16.72 9.57 -34.91
C LYS A 557 -17.12 9.69 -33.45
N ALA A 558 -16.20 10.04 -32.55
CA ALA A 558 -16.49 10.21 -31.13
C ALA A 558 -17.55 11.30 -30.87
N ILE A 559 -17.46 12.43 -31.59
CA ILE A 559 -18.42 13.54 -31.50
C ILE A 559 -19.79 13.09 -32.00
N LEU A 560 -19.84 12.53 -33.21
CA LEU A 560 -21.10 12.08 -33.82
C LEU A 560 -21.78 10.96 -33.03
N LEU A 561 -21.02 10.00 -32.52
CA LEU A 561 -21.54 8.96 -31.63
C LEU A 561 -22.11 9.57 -30.37
N ARG A 562 -21.40 10.48 -29.71
CA ARG A 562 -21.92 11.09 -28.48
C ARG A 562 -23.24 11.85 -28.68
N LEU A 563 -23.39 12.53 -29.82
CA LEU A 563 -24.59 13.33 -30.14
C LEU A 563 -25.76 12.48 -30.65
N PHE A 564 -25.48 11.53 -31.54
CA PHE A 564 -26.51 10.87 -32.33
C PHE A 564 -26.56 9.36 -32.16
N TYR A 565 -25.79 8.76 -31.23
CA TYR A 565 -25.74 7.31 -31.03
C TYR A 565 -27.11 6.63 -31.07
N ARG A 566 -28.11 7.13 -30.31
CA ARG A 566 -29.47 6.55 -30.29
C ARG A 566 -30.18 6.59 -31.63
N ARG A 567 -29.89 7.59 -32.47
CA ARG A 567 -30.48 7.72 -33.81
C ARG A 567 -29.71 6.92 -34.86
N LEU A 568 -28.41 6.78 -34.67
CA LEU A 568 -27.50 6.09 -35.60
C LEU A 568 -27.39 4.59 -35.34
N LEU A 569 -27.88 4.12 -34.20
CA LEU A 569 -27.92 2.72 -33.84
C LEU A 569 -28.86 1.96 -34.77
N VAL A 570 -28.30 1.12 -35.62
CA VAL A 570 -29.04 0.28 -36.58
C VAL A 570 -29.39 -1.06 -35.94
N GLU A 571 -28.42 -1.67 -35.27
CA GLU A 571 -28.54 -3.00 -34.69
C GLU A 571 -27.72 -3.05 -33.40
N GLU A 572 -28.25 -3.72 -32.38
CA GLU A 572 -27.55 -4.03 -31.14
C GLU A 572 -27.81 -5.50 -30.79
N THR A 573 -26.75 -6.31 -30.78
CA THR A 573 -26.82 -7.74 -30.46
C THR A 573 -25.94 -8.07 -29.27
N PRO A 574 -26.41 -8.90 -28.32
CA PRO A 574 -25.57 -9.38 -27.23
C PRO A 574 -24.34 -10.11 -27.78
N TYR A 575 -23.15 -9.74 -27.30
CA TYR A 575 -21.88 -10.33 -27.75
C TYR A 575 -21.22 -11.18 -26.66
N LYS A 576 -20.96 -10.59 -25.49
CA LYS A 576 -20.43 -11.32 -24.31
C LYS A 576 -21.13 -10.86 -23.05
N GLU A 577 -21.41 -11.79 -22.14
CA GLU A 577 -22.08 -11.48 -20.87
C GLU A 577 -21.30 -12.06 -19.68
N SER A 578 -21.20 -11.26 -18.61
CA SER A 578 -20.58 -11.65 -17.36
C SER A 578 -21.50 -11.34 -16.17
N LYS A 579 -21.06 -11.72 -14.96
CA LYS A 579 -21.79 -11.46 -13.72
C LYS A 579 -22.09 -9.97 -13.51
N ASN A 580 -21.22 -9.06 -13.96
CA ASN A 580 -21.31 -7.63 -13.65
C ASN A 580 -21.46 -6.73 -14.88
N THR A 581 -21.19 -7.24 -16.08
CA THR A 581 -21.04 -6.44 -17.30
C THR A 581 -21.60 -7.20 -18.48
N SER A 582 -22.33 -6.51 -19.37
CA SER A 582 -22.78 -7.02 -20.67
C SER A 582 -22.06 -6.23 -21.77
N ILE A 583 -21.58 -6.93 -22.79
CA ILE A 583 -20.97 -6.34 -23.98
C ILE A 583 -21.89 -6.63 -25.16
N PHE A 584 -22.29 -5.57 -25.85
CA PHE A 584 -23.08 -5.66 -27.07
C PHE A 584 -22.23 -5.28 -28.27
N ARG A 585 -22.45 -5.99 -29.38
CA ARG A 585 -22.00 -5.57 -30.70
C ARG A 585 -23.09 -4.69 -31.28
N ALA A 586 -22.73 -3.49 -31.71
CA ALA A 586 -23.66 -2.59 -32.34
C ALA A 586 -23.14 -2.08 -33.68
N THR A 587 -24.06 -1.83 -34.60
CA THR A 587 -23.78 -1.16 -35.86
C THR A 587 -24.31 0.26 -35.77
N VAL A 588 -23.41 1.24 -35.82
CA VAL A 588 -23.75 2.66 -35.71
C VAL A 588 -23.24 3.39 -36.95
N ALA A 589 -24.16 3.92 -37.77
CA ALA A 589 -23.85 4.55 -39.06
C ALA A 589 -22.89 3.73 -39.94
N GLY A 590 -23.13 2.42 -40.04
CA GLY A 590 -22.31 1.49 -40.85
C GLY A 590 -20.99 1.04 -40.22
N GLN A 591 -20.59 1.58 -39.06
CA GLN A 591 -19.41 1.16 -38.29
C GLN A 591 -19.83 0.17 -37.20
N THR A 592 -19.11 -0.94 -37.04
CA THR A 592 -19.29 -1.83 -35.89
C THR A 592 -18.56 -1.26 -34.66
N VAL A 593 -19.27 -1.13 -33.54
CA VAL A 593 -18.77 -0.65 -32.24
C VAL A 593 -19.13 -1.63 -31.12
N ALA A 594 -18.36 -1.61 -30.04
CA ALA A 594 -18.64 -2.38 -28.84
C ALA A 594 -19.25 -1.48 -27.77
N ILE A 595 -20.28 -1.98 -27.08
CA ILE A 595 -20.95 -1.27 -25.98
C ILE A 595 -20.79 -2.10 -24.71
N LYS A 596 -19.99 -1.60 -23.77
CA LYS A 596 -19.82 -2.18 -22.43
C LYS A 596 -20.83 -1.54 -21.48
N GLN A 597 -21.84 -2.29 -21.06
CA GLN A 597 -22.86 -1.86 -20.09
C GLN A 597 -22.66 -2.54 -18.72
N THR A 598 -22.58 -1.74 -17.66
CA THR A 598 -22.42 -2.25 -16.30
C THR A 598 -23.78 -2.47 -15.62
N LYS A 599 -24.00 -3.66 -15.03
CA LYS A 599 -25.29 -4.10 -14.46
C LYS A 599 -25.67 -3.49 -13.09
N LYS A 600 -24.75 -2.78 -12.43
CA LYS A 600 -24.94 -2.10 -11.13
C LYS A 600 -24.69 -0.59 -11.27
N THR A 601 -25.06 0.20 -10.26
CA THR A 601 -24.70 1.63 -10.19
C THR A 601 -23.19 1.85 -10.36
N TRP A 602 -22.82 3.00 -10.91
CA TRP A 602 -21.46 3.36 -11.36
C TRP A 602 -20.32 2.78 -10.51
N LYS A 603 -19.44 1.99 -11.14
CA LYS A 603 -18.18 1.58 -10.53
C LYS A 603 -17.14 2.68 -10.71
N CYS A 604 -16.29 2.88 -9.69
CA CYS A 604 -15.12 3.77 -9.77
C CYS A 604 -14.21 3.40 -10.95
N GLU A 605 -14.11 2.11 -11.28
CA GLU A 605 -13.33 1.56 -12.39
C GLU A 605 -13.80 2.07 -13.76
N ASP A 606 -15.11 2.12 -14.02
CA ASP A 606 -15.64 2.59 -15.31
C ASP A 606 -15.37 4.10 -15.50
N ARG A 607 -15.48 4.91 -14.43
CA ARG A 607 -15.05 6.33 -14.45
C ARG A 607 -13.61 6.47 -14.84
N PHE A 608 -12.79 5.64 -14.22
CA PHE A 608 -11.35 5.70 -14.34
C PHE A 608 -10.91 5.26 -15.73
N GLN A 609 -11.57 4.23 -16.29
CA GLN A 609 -11.38 3.83 -17.69
C GLN A 609 -11.68 5.00 -18.64
N LEU A 610 -12.85 5.63 -18.53
CA LEU A 610 -13.21 6.77 -19.39
C LEU A 610 -12.22 7.94 -19.22
N LEU A 611 -11.87 8.26 -17.98
CA LEU A 611 -10.90 9.31 -17.66
C LEU A 611 -9.54 9.05 -18.33
N CYS A 612 -8.98 7.86 -18.14
CA CYS A 612 -7.70 7.46 -18.74
C CYS A 612 -7.78 7.44 -20.26
N SER A 613 -8.89 6.93 -20.82
CA SER A 613 -9.10 6.88 -22.26
C SER A 613 -9.11 8.25 -22.91
N TYR A 614 -9.87 9.19 -22.35
CA TYR A 614 -10.00 10.54 -22.90
C TYR A 614 -8.75 11.39 -22.74
N LEU A 615 -7.93 11.11 -21.73
CA LEU A 615 -6.70 11.87 -21.52
C LEU A 615 -5.51 11.31 -22.30
N TYR A 616 -5.41 9.99 -22.48
CA TYR A 616 -4.16 9.38 -22.99
C TYR A 616 -4.33 8.13 -23.85
N ILE A 617 -5.28 7.23 -23.56
CA ILE A 617 -5.33 5.96 -24.30
C ILE A 617 -5.78 6.14 -25.74
N ASN A 618 -6.68 7.09 -26.02
CA ASN A 618 -7.10 7.37 -27.40
C ASN A 618 -5.93 7.86 -28.25
N ASP A 619 -5.09 8.75 -27.71
CA ASP A 619 -3.87 9.22 -28.39
C ASP A 619 -2.90 8.05 -28.66
N LEU A 620 -2.73 7.17 -27.68
CA LEU A 620 -1.97 5.93 -27.84
C LEU A 620 -2.58 5.01 -28.90
N ALA A 621 -3.90 4.89 -28.97
CA ALA A 621 -4.61 4.07 -29.95
C ALA A 621 -4.51 4.63 -31.38
N ASP A 622 -4.33 5.93 -31.54
CA ASP A 622 -4.07 6.56 -32.85
C ASP A 622 -2.61 6.42 -33.28
N MET A 623 -1.67 6.39 -32.33
CA MET A 623 -0.26 6.13 -32.61
C MET A 623 0.04 4.65 -32.86
N MET A 624 -0.63 3.74 -32.16
CA MET A 624 -0.40 2.30 -32.29
C MET A 624 -1.67 1.47 -32.04
N PRO A 625 -1.85 0.36 -32.78
CA PRO A 625 -3.12 -0.34 -32.80
C PRO A 625 -3.32 -1.31 -31.62
N HIS A 626 -2.49 -1.23 -30.57
CA HIS A 626 -2.54 -2.11 -29.39
C HIS A 626 -3.46 -1.60 -28.28
N TYR A 627 -4.08 -0.43 -28.47
CA TYR A 627 -4.93 0.19 -27.48
C TYR A 627 -6.36 0.32 -28.01
N LEU A 628 -7.33 -0.09 -27.19
CA LEU A 628 -8.75 0.10 -27.48
C LEU A 628 -9.15 1.58 -27.46
N TYR A 629 -9.53 2.12 -28.62
CA TYR A 629 -10.06 3.48 -28.74
C TYR A 629 -11.47 3.59 -28.15
N THR A 630 -11.71 4.60 -27.30
CA THR A 630 -12.99 4.86 -26.65
C THR A 630 -13.66 6.11 -27.22
N TYR A 631 -14.84 5.95 -27.81
CA TYR A 631 -15.55 7.05 -28.48
C TYR A 631 -16.32 7.92 -27.49
N ALA A 632 -17.21 7.30 -26.72
CA ALA A 632 -18.20 8.03 -25.93
C ALA A 632 -18.66 7.23 -24.72
N ASP A 633 -19.18 7.94 -23.73
CA ASP A 633 -20.04 7.41 -22.69
C ASP A 633 -21.51 7.69 -23.00
N TYR A 634 -22.39 6.75 -22.65
CA TYR A 634 -23.84 6.86 -22.86
C TYR A 634 -24.63 6.50 -21.60
N GLY A 635 -25.63 7.33 -21.24
CA GLY A 635 -26.66 7.03 -20.24
C GLY A 635 -26.71 7.98 -19.02
N GLN A 636 -27.92 8.29 -18.54
CA GLN A 636 -28.17 9.11 -17.33
C GLN A 636 -28.14 8.30 -16.01
N VAL A 637 -28.41 6.98 -16.06
CA VAL A 637 -28.60 6.12 -14.86
C VAL A 637 -27.65 4.90 -14.83
N SER A 638 -27.34 4.30 -15.99
CA SER A 638 -26.33 3.24 -16.16
C SER A 638 -25.30 3.67 -17.21
N THR A 639 -24.01 3.59 -16.91
CA THR A 639 -22.94 3.91 -17.85
C THR A 639 -22.74 2.79 -18.86
N SER A 640 -22.91 3.13 -20.14
CA SER A 640 -22.44 2.36 -21.27
C SER A 640 -21.20 3.03 -21.86
N ILE A 641 -20.12 2.28 -22.05
CA ILE A 641 -18.90 2.76 -22.71
C ILE A 641 -18.92 2.27 -24.15
N VAL A 642 -18.83 3.19 -25.11
CA VAL A 642 -18.77 2.90 -26.55
C VAL A 642 -17.32 2.97 -27.01
N SER A 643 -16.82 1.88 -27.59
CA SER A 643 -15.44 1.75 -28.07
C SER A 643 -15.39 1.06 -29.44
N ASP A 644 -14.19 0.97 -30.02
CA ASP A 644 -13.97 0.11 -31.20
C ASP A 644 -14.46 -1.32 -30.91
N PHE A 645 -15.10 -1.94 -31.90
CA PHE A 645 -15.38 -3.37 -31.87
C PHE A 645 -14.17 -4.11 -32.43
N ILE A 646 -13.52 -4.90 -31.58
CA ILE A 646 -12.42 -5.77 -32.00
C ILE A 646 -12.98 -7.16 -32.22
N ASP A 647 -13.02 -7.59 -33.47
CA ASP A 647 -13.42 -8.95 -33.83
C ASP A 647 -12.26 -9.91 -33.60
N GLY A 648 -12.25 -10.54 -32.43
CA GLY A 648 -11.17 -11.44 -32.02
C GLY A 648 -11.47 -12.18 -30.72
N SER A 649 -10.84 -13.34 -30.56
CA SER A 649 -10.86 -14.07 -29.29
C SER A 649 -9.96 -13.35 -28.27
N THR A 650 -10.22 -13.52 -26.99
CA THR A 650 -9.24 -13.14 -25.96
C THR A 650 -7.94 -13.93 -26.14
N MET A 651 -6.82 -13.41 -25.66
CA MET A 651 -5.54 -14.12 -25.64
C MET A 651 -5.66 -15.40 -24.79
N GLU A 652 -6.47 -15.39 -23.72
CA GLU A 652 -6.79 -16.60 -22.97
C GLU A 652 -7.45 -17.68 -23.83
N GLU A 653 -8.53 -17.34 -24.53
CA GLU A 653 -9.23 -18.24 -25.46
C GLU A 653 -8.26 -18.74 -26.55
N HIS A 654 -7.43 -17.86 -27.10
CA HIS A 654 -6.45 -18.18 -28.14
C HIS A 654 -5.41 -19.21 -27.67
N LEU A 655 -4.87 -19.05 -26.45
CA LEU A 655 -3.89 -19.99 -25.87
C LEU A 655 -4.49 -21.36 -25.51
N GLN A 656 -5.82 -21.44 -25.36
CA GLN A 656 -6.54 -22.68 -25.06
C GLN A 656 -6.84 -23.52 -26.32
N VAL A 657 -6.77 -22.95 -27.52
CA VAL A 657 -7.01 -23.67 -28.78
C VAL A 657 -5.93 -24.76 -28.98
N PRO A 658 -6.29 -26.02 -29.30
CA PRO A 658 -5.32 -27.07 -29.60
C PRO A 658 -4.41 -26.66 -30.76
N GLY A 659 -3.09 -26.70 -30.56
CA GLY A 659 -2.08 -26.29 -31.54
C GLY A 659 -1.46 -24.92 -31.29
N SER A 660 -1.98 -24.13 -30.34
CA SER A 660 -1.29 -22.93 -29.86
C SER A 660 0.03 -23.29 -29.19
N ASP A 661 1.11 -22.67 -29.65
CA ASP A 661 2.47 -22.98 -29.25
C ASP A 661 3.14 -21.85 -28.46
N LEU A 662 4.37 -22.10 -27.99
CA LEU A 662 5.15 -21.08 -27.30
C LEU A 662 5.50 -19.91 -28.23
N ALA A 663 5.66 -20.14 -29.53
CA ALA A 663 5.99 -19.09 -30.49
C ALA A 663 4.90 -18.03 -30.58
N THR A 664 3.63 -18.46 -30.63
CA THR A 664 2.48 -17.57 -30.64
C THR A 664 2.41 -16.71 -29.36
N LEU A 665 2.72 -17.28 -28.19
CA LEU A 665 2.82 -16.53 -26.94
C LEU A 665 3.96 -15.50 -26.99
N VAL A 666 5.14 -15.91 -27.46
CA VAL A 666 6.31 -15.02 -27.59
C VAL A 666 5.99 -13.86 -28.55
N ASP A 667 5.38 -14.14 -29.69
CA ASP A 667 4.97 -13.14 -30.68
C ASP A 667 4.07 -12.08 -30.04
N MET A 668 3.03 -12.50 -29.30
CA MET A 668 2.14 -11.57 -28.58
C MET A 668 2.88 -10.77 -27.49
N CYS A 669 3.79 -11.41 -26.74
CA CYS A 669 4.60 -10.74 -25.73
C CYS A 669 5.51 -9.65 -26.32
N LEU A 670 6.09 -9.87 -27.51
CA LEU A 670 6.94 -8.87 -28.17
C LEU A 670 6.17 -7.57 -28.44
N TYR A 671 4.96 -7.66 -29.02
CA TYR A 671 4.08 -6.51 -29.24
C TYR A 671 3.70 -5.80 -27.95
N LEU A 672 3.24 -6.57 -26.96
CA LEU A 672 2.82 -6.00 -25.69
C LEU A 672 3.98 -5.30 -24.98
N CYS A 673 5.20 -5.80 -25.08
CA CYS A 673 6.37 -5.12 -24.49
C CYS A 673 6.63 -3.76 -25.14
N LEU A 674 6.55 -3.67 -26.48
CA LEU A 674 6.74 -2.41 -27.20
C LEU A 674 5.60 -1.43 -26.93
N ALA A 675 4.35 -1.91 -26.94
CA ALA A 675 3.18 -1.10 -26.61
C ALA A 675 3.26 -0.55 -25.17
N LEU A 676 3.50 -1.43 -24.19
CA LEU A 676 3.66 -1.03 -22.78
C LEU A 676 4.82 -0.05 -22.60
N HIS A 677 5.94 -0.26 -23.29
CA HIS A 677 7.06 0.68 -23.25
C HIS A 677 6.65 2.05 -23.79
N ALA A 678 5.95 2.10 -24.92
CA ALA A 678 5.47 3.35 -25.50
C ALA A 678 4.49 4.08 -24.58
N GLY A 679 3.51 3.36 -23.99
CA GLY A 679 2.60 3.94 -23.00
C GLY A 679 3.32 4.48 -21.76
N GLN A 680 4.34 3.76 -21.27
CA GLN A 680 5.17 4.23 -20.16
C GLN A 680 5.91 5.52 -20.49
N GLN A 681 6.48 5.64 -21.70
CA GLN A 681 7.15 6.86 -22.14
C GLN A 681 6.16 8.01 -22.39
N HIS A 682 4.95 7.70 -22.87
CA HIS A 682 3.95 8.70 -23.24
C HIS A 682 3.26 9.33 -22.03
N CYS A 683 2.77 8.53 -21.08
CA CYS A 683 2.01 9.03 -19.94
C CYS A 683 2.26 8.25 -18.63
N GLY A 684 3.39 7.53 -18.52
CA GLY A 684 3.64 6.68 -17.37
C GLY A 684 2.62 5.53 -17.23
N PHE A 685 2.02 5.10 -18.34
CA PHE A 685 0.97 4.10 -18.36
C PHE A 685 1.45 2.78 -17.72
N LEU A 686 0.66 2.26 -16.78
CA LEU A 686 0.70 0.88 -16.35
C LEU A 686 -0.72 0.34 -16.39
N HIS A 687 -0.93 -0.84 -16.96
CA HIS A 687 -2.26 -1.44 -17.00
C HIS A 687 -2.67 -1.96 -15.62
N MET A 688 -1.72 -2.45 -14.82
CA MET A 688 -1.83 -3.00 -13.47
C MET A 688 -2.64 -4.31 -13.35
N ASP A 689 -3.61 -4.53 -14.23
CA ASP A 689 -4.48 -5.71 -14.32
C ASP A 689 -4.37 -6.40 -15.70
N LEU A 690 -3.17 -6.46 -16.29
CA LEU A 690 -2.97 -7.05 -17.61
C LEU A 690 -2.88 -8.57 -17.55
N PHE A 691 -4.01 -9.23 -17.80
CA PHE A 691 -4.14 -10.69 -17.92
C PHE A 691 -4.55 -11.11 -19.35
N PRO A 692 -4.53 -12.41 -19.69
CA PRO A 692 -4.77 -12.86 -21.05
C PRO A 692 -6.25 -12.65 -21.47
N TRP A 693 -7.17 -12.51 -20.52
CA TRP A 693 -8.55 -12.09 -20.80
C TRP A 693 -8.71 -10.57 -21.03
N ASN A 694 -7.68 -9.76 -20.69
CA ASN A 694 -7.62 -8.31 -20.96
C ASN A 694 -6.92 -7.97 -22.28
N VAL A 695 -6.62 -8.98 -23.11
CA VAL A 695 -6.02 -8.79 -24.43
C VAL A 695 -6.91 -9.50 -25.45
N LEU A 696 -7.37 -8.78 -26.46
CA LEU A 696 -8.05 -9.35 -27.62
C LEU A 696 -7.03 -9.60 -28.73
N VAL A 697 -7.13 -10.72 -29.43
CA VAL A 697 -6.22 -11.10 -30.51
C VAL A 697 -6.98 -11.02 -31.83
N GLN A 698 -6.64 -10.01 -32.63
CA GLN A 698 -7.16 -9.85 -33.99
C GLN A 698 -6.24 -10.57 -34.98
N LYS A 699 -6.82 -11.20 -36.01
CA LYS A 699 -6.09 -11.85 -37.09
C LYS A 699 -6.19 -11.03 -38.37
N HIS A 700 -5.11 -10.98 -39.13
CA HIS A 700 -5.04 -10.41 -40.46
C HIS A 700 -4.70 -11.49 -41.47
N ASP A 701 -5.35 -11.43 -42.63
CA ASP A 701 -5.11 -12.37 -43.73
C ASP A 701 -3.72 -12.17 -44.34
N GLU A 702 -3.25 -10.92 -44.38
CA GLU A 702 -1.94 -10.53 -44.90
C GLU A 702 -1.01 -9.99 -43.80
N PRO A 703 0.32 -10.22 -43.89
CA PRO A 703 1.26 -9.71 -42.91
C PRO A 703 1.32 -8.16 -42.89
N VAL A 704 0.99 -7.57 -41.75
CA VAL A 704 1.04 -6.11 -41.50
C VAL A 704 2.37 -5.74 -40.85
N LEU A 705 2.92 -4.57 -41.20
CA LEU A 705 4.16 -4.02 -40.65
C LEU A 705 3.86 -2.84 -39.72
N HIS A 706 4.34 -2.90 -38.48
CA HIS A 706 4.30 -1.78 -37.54
C HIS A 706 5.69 -1.40 -37.04
N SER A 707 5.91 -0.11 -36.80
CA SER A 707 7.19 0.46 -36.35
C SER A 707 7.08 1.02 -34.93
N TYR A 708 8.09 0.79 -34.11
CA TYR A 708 8.14 1.16 -32.69
C TYR A 708 9.51 1.74 -32.33
N ALA A 709 9.61 2.53 -31.26
CA ALA A 709 10.90 2.96 -30.74
C ALA A 709 11.58 1.82 -29.96
N GLY A 710 12.84 1.54 -30.30
CA GLY A 710 13.74 0.63 -29.57
C GLY A 710 14.79 1.38 -28.75
N ARG A 711 15.79 0.65 -28.22
CA ARG A 711 16.90 1.24 -27.45
C ARG A 711 17.83 2.12 -28.31
N GLU A 712 18.10 1.70 -29.54
CA GLU A 712 19.12 2.31 -30.42
C GLU A 712 18.57 2.66 -31.82
N GLY A 713 17.25 2.70 -31.99
CA GLY A 713 16.63 2.96 -33.30
C GLY A 713 15.17 2.55 -33.38
N THR A 714 14.70 2.26 -34.60
CA THR A 714 13.34 1.79 -34.87
C THR A 714 13.30 0.26 -34.89
N VAL A 715 12.30 -0.32 -34.25
CA VAL A 715 11.98 -1.75 -34.29
C VAL A 715 10.75 -1.92 -35.18
N CYS A 716 10.88 -2.70 -36.25
CA CYS A 716 9.78 -3.01 -37.15
C CYS A 716 9.38 -4.48 -36.95
N LEU A 717 8.07 -4.71 -36.75
CA LEU A 717 7.52 -6.05 -36.58
C LEU A 717 6.51 -6.35 -37.70
N ARG A 718 6.68 -7.50 -38.37
CA ARG A 718 5.78 -7.98 -39.42
C ARG A 718 4.98 -9.21 -38.97
N HIS A 719 3.65 -9.15 -39.03
CA HIS A 719 2.78 -10.19 -38.44
C HIS A 719 1.40 -10.36 -39.06
N THR A 720 0.77 -11.48 -38.71
CA THR A 720 -0.63 -11.79 -39.00
C THR A 720 -1.54 -11.77 -37.75
N ILE A 721 -0.98 -11.61 -36.55
CA ILE A 721 -1.73 -11.53 -35.28
C ILE A 721 -1.47 -10.23 -34.54
N LEU A 722 -2.51 -9.58 -34.04
CA LEU A 722 -2.40 -8.28 -33.38
C LEU A 722 -3.05 -8.33 -31.98
N PRO A 723 -2.25 -8.26 -30.90
CA PRO A 723 -2.78 -8.18 -29.53
C PRO A 723 -3.20 -6.75 -29.18
N ILE A 724 -4.42 -6.58 -28.69
CA ILE A 724 -5.02 -5.28 -28.33
C ILE A 724 -5.44 -5.32 -26.87
N MET A 725 -4.89 -4.43 -26.05
CA MET A 725 -5.22 -4.29 -24.64
C MET A 725 -6.61 -3.68 -24.46
N VAL A 726 -7.37 -4.20 -23.50
CA VAL A 726 -8.71 -3.73 -23.16
C VAL A 726 -8.89 -3.66 -21.64
N ASP A 727 -9.87 -2.87 -21.19
CA ASP A 727 -10.28 -2.71 -19.79
C ASP A 727 -9.25 -2.01 -18.88
N TYR A 728 -9.24 -0.67 -18.94
CA TYR A 728 -8.29 0.19 -18.22
C TYR A 728 -8.75 0.64 -16.83
N GLY A 729 -9.78 0.01 -16.25
CA GLY A 729 -10.42 0.48 -15.01
C GLY A 729 -9.52 0.46 -13.76
N LYS A 730 -8.40 -0.26 -13.84
CA LYS A 730 -7.38 -0.40 -12.78
C LYS A 730 -6.01 0.15 -13.16
N SER A 731 -5.90 0.77 -14.33
CA SER A 731 -4.65 1.31 -14.85
C SER A 731 -4.09 2.43 -13.99
N HIS A 732 -2.91 2.88 -14.37
CA HIS A 732 -2.20 4.00 -13.82
C HIS A 732 -1.71 4.91 -14.95
N PHE A 733 -1.71 6.22 -14.73
CA PHE A 733 -1.08 7.21 -15.59
C PHE A 733 -0.59 8.41 -14.76
N LEU A 734 0.30 9.20 -15.36
CA LEU A 734 0.78 10.47 -14.83
C LEU A 734 -0.02 11.62 -15.46
N HIS A 735 -0.57 12.51 -14.64
CA HIS A 735 -1.20 13.75 -15.10
C HIS A 735 -0.72 14.91 -14.25
N GLN A 736 -0.16 15.94 -14.91
CA GLN A 736 0.40 17.13 -14.25
C GLN A 736 1.39 16.79 -13.13
N GLY A 737 2.24 15.78 -13.33
CA GLY A 737 3.23 15.33 -12.32
C GLY A 737 2.64 14.53 -11.15
N SER A 738 1.35 14.18 -11.20
CA SER A 738 0.67 13.37 -10.19
C SER A 738 0.32 11.98 -10.72
N HIS A 739 0.49 10.97 -9.87
CA HIS A 739 0.02 9.61 -10.15
C HIS A 739 -1.50 9.53 -10.04
N HIS A 740 -2.15 8.96 -11.05
CA HIS A 740 -3.57 8.63 -11.04
C HIS A 740 -3.74 7.13 -11.20
N TYR A 741 -4.45 6.50 -10.28
CA TYR A 741 -4.68 5.05 -10.28
C TYR A 741 -5.94 4.70 -9.52
N ASN A 742 -6.41 3.47 -9.68
CA ASN A 742 -7.55 2.92 -8.93
C ASN A 742 -7.20 1.63 -8.17
N THR A 743 -5.93 1.24 -8.17
CA THR A 743 -5.38 0.08 -7.45
C THR A 743 -4.68 0.50 -6.17
N SER A 744 -4.76 -0.32 -5.13
CA SER A 744 -4.29 0.07 -3.80
C SER A 744 -3.73 -1.15 -3.05
N PRO A 745 -2.61 -1.00 -2.31
CA PRO A 745 -1.65 0.10 -2.41
C PRO A 745 -1.01 0.14 -3.80
N PHE A 746 -0.74 1.33 -4.30
CA PHE A 746 -0.05 1.50 -5.57
C PHE A 746 1.46 1.48 -5.31
N SER A 747 2.17 0.59 -6.01
CA SER A 747 3.62 0.58 -6.08
C SER A 747 4.02 0.63 -7.55
N MET A 748 4.92 1.54 -7.89
CA MET A 748 5.36 1.69 -9.27
C MET A 748 6.40 0.61 -9.60
N CYS A 749 6.03 -0.35 -10.46
CA CYS A 749 6.96 -1.29 -11.07
C CYS A 749 6.73 -1.30 -12.58
N ARG A 750 7.72 -0.86 -13.37
CA ARG A 750 7.60 -0.79 -14.85
C ARG A 750 7.45 -2.17 -15.49
N LEU A 751 7.93 -3.22 -14.84
CA LEU A 751 7.80 -4.59 -15.32
C LEU A 751 6.49 -5.26 -14.86
N GLN A 752 5.64 -4.57 -14.08
CA GLN A 752 4.45 -5.17 -13.47
C GLN A 752 3.54 -5.86 -14.48
N ASP A 753 3.22 -5.18 -15.59
CA ASP A 753 2.32 -5.71 -16.61
C ASP A 753 2.92 -6.89 -17.37
N VAL A 754 4.25 -6.88 -17.57
CA VAL A 754 4.98 -7.99 -18.19
C VAL A 754 4.95 -9.22 -17.27
N ILE A 755 5.18 -9.04 -15.96
CA ILE A 755 5.05 -10.12 -14.98
C ILE A 755 3.64 -10.70 -15.03
N SER A 756 2.61 -9.83 -15.00
CA SER A 756 1.21 -10.24 -15.02
C SER A 756 0.86 -11.04 -16.27
N ILE A 757 1.16 -10.52 -17.46
CA ILE A 757 0.76 -11.17 -18.71
C ILE A 757 1.55 -12.45 -18.97
N VAL A 758 2.86 -12.48 -18.68
CA VAL A 758 3.69 -13.66 -18.91
C VAL A 758 3.31 -14.79 -17.97
N PHE A 759 3.16 -14.52 -16.65
CA PHE A 759 2.87 -15.57 -15.68
C PHE A 759 1.49 -16.19 -15.90
N SER A 760 0.49 -15.35 -16.16
CA SER A 760 -0.88 -15.79 -16.40
C SER A 760 -0.99 -16.55 -17.73
N SER A 761 -0.40 -16.05 -18.81
CA SER A 761 -0.43 -16.70 -20.13
C SER A 761 0.32 -18.04 -20.13
N LEU A 762 1.51 -18.10 -19.52
CA LEU A 762 2.23 -19.36 -19.36
C LEU A 762 1.45 -20.37 -18.52
N TYR A 763 0.76 -19.94 -17.47
CA TYR A 763 -0.05 -20.84 -16.68
C TYR A 763 -1.16 -21.47 -17.54
N VAL A 764 -1.87 -20.66 -18.33
CA VAL A 764 -2.92 -21.14 -19.24
C VAL A 764 -2.34 -22.13 -20.25
N LEU A 765 -1.23 -21.77 -20.91
CA LEU A 765 -0.57 -22.60 -21.91
C LEU A 765 -0.12 -23.96 -21.31
N LEU A 766 0.50 -23.94 -20.13
CA LEU A 766 1.04 -25.13 -19.47
C LEU A 766 0.00 -26.05 -18.84
N GLU A 767 -1.21 -25.53 -18.59
CA GLU A 767 -2.35 -26.30 -18.07
C GLU A 767 -3.14 -26.98 -19.21
N LYS A 768 -3.13 -26.39 -20.41
CA LYS A 768 -4.01 -26.78 -21.52
C LYS A 768 -3.29 -27.44 -22.69
N GLN A 769 -2.01 -27.11 -22.90
CA GLN A 769 -1.22 -27.61 -24.02
C GLN A 769 -0.10 -28.55 -23.56
N LYS A 770 0.25 -29.49 -24.43
CA LYS A 770 1.47 -30.31 -24.29
C LYS A 770 2.58 -29.68 -25.13
N LEU A 771 3.56 -29.08 -24.46
CA LEU A 771 4.70 -28.44 -25.11
C LEU A 771 5.73 -29.47 -25.61
N SER A 772 6.42 -29.14 -26.71
CA SER A 772 7.56 -29.91 -27.19
C SER A 772 8.77 -29.78 -26.24
N ASP A 773 9.75 -30.70 -26.32
CA ASP A 773 10.98 -30.61 -25.51
C ASP A 773 11.75 -29.30 -25.76
N ARG A 774 11.71 -28.80 -27.01
CA ARG A 774 12.29 -27.51 -27.37
C ARG A 774 11.59 -26.37 -26.62
N ASP A 775 10.27 -26.34 -26.66
CA ASP A 775 9.48 -25.26 -26.05
C ASP A 775 9.49 -25.34 -24.51
N LEU A 776 9.63 -26.55 -23.94
CA LEU A 776 9.88 -26.71 -22.51
C LEU A 776 11.20 -26.06 -22.08
N ARG A 777 12.28 -26.27 -22.85
CA ARG A 777 13.58 -25.61 -22.57
C ARG A 777 13.47 -24.09 -22.67
N PHE A 778 12.83 -23.57 -23.72
CA PHE A 778 12.60 -22.14 -23.86
C PHE A 778 11.72 -21.58 -22.74
N THR A 779 10.68 -22.31 -22.30
CA THR A 779 9.86 -21.89 -21.16
C THR A 779 10.69 -21.72 -19.89
N LEU A 780 11.64 -22.63 -19.62
CA LEU A 780 12.57 -22.49 -18.50
C LEU A 780 13.46 -21.25 -18.64
N LEU A 781 14.02 -21.01 -19.83
CA LEU A 781 14.83 -19.82 -20.12
C LEU A 781 14.02 -18.53 -19.93
N MET A 782 12.77 -18.50 -20.40
CA MET A 782 11.90 -17.34 -20.27
C MET A 782 11.59 -17.03 -18.80
N MET A 783 11.31 -18.08 -18.02
CA MET A 783 11.11 -17.94 -16.58
C MET A 783 12.37 -17.50 -15.84
N ASN A 784 13.56 -17.81 -16.36
CA ASN A 784 14.83 -17.39 -15.79
C ASN A 784 15.14 -15.89 -15.96
N PHE A 785 14.40 -15.16 -16.81
CA PHE A 785 14.44 -13.69 -16.78
C PHE A 785 13.97 -13.12 -15.44
N PHE A 786 13.01 -13.80 -14.82
CA PHE A 786 12.43 -13.45 -13.54
C PHE A 786 13.18 -14.11 -12.37
N SER A 787 14.01 -15.14 -12.63
CA SER A 787 14.83 -15.80 -11.61
C SER A 787 16.07 -14.99 -11.24
N GLY A 788 16.73 -15.36 -10.15
CA GLY A 788 17.96 -14.69 -9.68
C GLY A 788 17.78 -13.25 -9.18
N SER A 789 16.56 -12.70 -9.30
CA SER A 789 16.12 -11.54 -8.53
C SER A 789 15.66 -11.98 -7.14
N GLU A 790 15.70 -11.08 -6.16
CA GLU A 790 15.16 -11.37 -4.83
C GLU A 790 13.63 -11.69 -4.91
N TYR A 791 12.94 -11.37 -6.02
CA TYR A 791 11.51 -11.69 -6.29
C TYR A 791 11.23 -13.19 -6.24
N THR A 792 12.17 -14.00 -6.73
CA THR A 792 12.05 -15.45 -6.73
C THR A 792 13.22 -16.04 -5.97
N LYS A 793 12.95 -16.74 -4.87
CA LYS A 793 14.00 -17.45 -4.09
C LYS A 793 14.68 -18.59 -4.87
N GLN A 794 14.24 -18.88 -6.10
CA GLN A 794 14.94 -19.79 -7.01
C GLN A 794 15.98 -18.97 -7.77
N THR A 795 17.25 -19.37 -7.64
CA THR A 795 18.32 -18.81 -8.47
C THR A 795 18.05 -19.11 -9.95
N HIS A 796 17.59 -20.33 -10.25
CA HIS A 796 17.17 -20.77 -11.59
C HIS A 796 16.01 -21.79 -11.57
N PHE A 797 15.11 -21.67 -12.54
CA PHE A 797 14.10 -22.67 -12.89
C PHE A 797 14.75 -23.74 -13.79
N ASN A 798 14.95 -24.94 -13.23
CA ASN A 798 15.54 -26.07 -13.95
C ASN A 798 14.53 -27.18 -14.30
N ASN A 799 13.28 -27.04 -13.85
CA ASN A 799 12.24 -28.07 -13.99
C ASN A 799 10.87 -27.42 -14.23
N ILE A 800 10.12 -27.92 -15.21
CA ILE A 800 8.80 -27.40 -15.55
C ILE A 800 7.78 -27.54 -14.42
N ASN A 801 7.89 -28.58 -13.57
CA ASN A 801 7.02 -28.74 -12.41
C ASN A 801 7.22 -27.62 -11.39
N HIS A 802 8.45 -27.09 -11.26
CA HIS A 802 8.73 -25.93 -10.43
C HIS A 802 8.07 -24.68 -11.00
N VAL A 803 8.15 -24.48 -12.33
CA VAL A 803 7.46 -23.39 -13.02
C VAL A 803 5.94 -23.48 -12.79
N LYS A 804 5.32 -24.64 -13.04
CA LYS A 804 3.87 -24.82 -12.82
C LYS A 804 3.45 -24.51 -11.38
N SER A 805 4.22 -25.00 -10.40
CA SER A 805 3.97 -24.73 -8.97
C SER A 805 4.11 -23.25 -8.63
N PHE A 806 5.14 -22.60 -9.16
CA PHE A 806 5.39 -21.18 -8.99
C PHE A 806 4.25 -20.34 -9.59
N LEU A 807 3.93 -20.56 -10.86
CA LEU A 807 2.85 -19.84 -11.56
C LEU A 807 1.50 -20.02 -10.87
N LYS A 808 1.17 -21.25 -10.42
CA LYS A 808 -0.07 -21.51 -9.67
C LYS A 808 -0.17 -20.66 -8.39
N LYS A 809 0.96 -20.41 -7.73
CA LYS A 809 1.03 -19.60 -6.51
C LYS A 809 0.99 -18.10 -6.79
N HIS A 810 1.67 -17.63 -7.85
CA HIS A 810 1.95 -16.21 -8.10
C HIS A 810 1.04 -15.57 -9.16
N LYS A 811 0.18 -16.31 -9.87
CA LYS A 811 -0.74 -15.74 -10.89
C LYS A 811 -1.88 -14.87 -10.34
N LYS A 812 -2.06 -14.76 -9.02
CA LYS A 812 -3.19 -14.03 -8.44
C LYS A 812 -2.91 -12.52 -8.46
N PHE A 813 -3.88 -11.74 -8.91
CA PHE A 813 -3.80 -10.26 -9.01
C PHE A 813 -3.24 -9.59 -7.75
N SER A 814 -3.82 -9.84 -6.57
CA SER A 814 -3.38 -9.22 -5.32
C SER A 814 -1.93 -9.57 -4.95
N LYS A 815 -1.47 -10.78 -5.27
CA LYS A 815 -0.06 -11.16 -5.08
C LYS A 815 0.87 -10.44 -6.05
N MET A 816 0.47 -10.37 -7.31
CA MET A 816 1.29 -9.72 -8.32
C MET A 816 1.42 -8.23 -8.06
N LEU A 817 0.48 -7.56 -7.40
CA LEU A 817 0.63 -6.15 -7.03
C LEU A 817 1.42 -5.95 -5.72
N ALA A 818 1.10 -6.72 -4.68
CA ALA A 818 1.62 -6.47 -3.33
C ALA A 818 3.00 -7.09 -3.03
N GLU A 819 3.40 -8.15 -3.74
CA GLU A 819 4.68 -8.80 -3.45
C GLU A 819 5.84 -7.88 -3.88
N PRO A 820 6.82 -7.59 -3.00
CA PRO A 820 8.04 -6.86 -3.37
C PRO A 820 8.69 -7.49 -4.61
N LYS A 821 9.07 -6.68 -5.62
CA LYS A 821 9.64 -7.17 -6.89
C LYS A 821 11.16 -7.24 -6.86
N LEU A 822 11.77 -6.78 -5.77
CA LEU A 822 13.01 -7.30 -5.21
C LEU A 822 14.13 -7.39 -6.27
N GLY A 823 14.36 -6.24 -6.93
CA GLY A 823 15.35 -6.03 -7.98
C GLY A 823 14.76 -5.95 -9.39
N LEU A 824 13.57 -6.50 -9.64
CA LEU A 824 12.89 -6.38 -10.93
C LEU A 824 12.29 -4.98 -11.16
N GLU A 825 12.14 -4.14 -10.12
CA GLU A 825 11.66 -2.76 -10.23
C GLU A 825 12.54 -1.89 -11.14
N ASN A 826 13.82 -2.26 -11.28
CA ASN A 826 14.78 -1.56 -12.13
C ASN A 826 14.64 -1.92 -13.61
N LYS A 827 13.99 -3.05 -13.93
CA LYS A 827 13.75 -3.49 -15.32
C LYS A 827 12.50 -2.83 -15.92
N SER A 828 12.39 -2.90 -17.23
CA SER A 828 11.33 -2.33 -18.07
C SER A 828 10.81 -3.38 -19.06
N PRO A 829 9.65 -3.14 -19.69
CA PRO A 829 9.14 -4.05 -20.74
C PRO A 829 10.13 -4.24 -21.88
N LEU A 830 10.90 -3.20 -22.20
CA LEU A 830 11.93 -3.24 -23.24
C LEU A 830 13.08 -4.19 -22.87
N ASP A 831 13.43 -4.32 -21.59
CA ASP A 831 14.46 -5.27 -21.14
C ASP A 831 14.02 -6.72 -21.36
N PHE A 832 12.72 -7.01 -21.16
CA PHE A 832 12.17 -8.33 -21.46
C PHE A 832 12.07 -8.58 -22.96
N PHE A 833 11.69 -7.56 -23.75
CA PHE A 833 11.71 -7.63 -25.22
C PHE A 833 13.09 -8.04 -25.74
N TYR A 834 14.15 -7.30 -25.39
CA TYR A 834 15.50 -7.62 -25.86
C TYR A 834 15.99 -8.98 -25.35
N PHE A 835 15.62 -9.37 -24.12
CA PHE A 835 15.90 -10.71 -23.62
C PHE A 835 15.29 -11.81 -24.51
N LEU A 836 14.05 -11.65 -24.99
CA LEU A 836 13.42 -12.60 -25.92
C LEU A 836 14.11 -12.62 -27.29
N ILE A 837 14.57 -11.46 -27.77
CA ILE A 837 15.29 -11.35 -29.04
C ILE A 837 16.66 -12.03 -28.97
N ASP A 838 17.46 -11.70 -27.96
CA ASP A 838 18.86 -12.16 -27.80
C ASP A 838 18.94 -13.69 -27.62
N MET A 839 17.97 -14.24 -26.90
CA MET A 839 17.86 -15.69 -26.67
C MET A 839 17.32 -16.47 -27.88
N LYS A 840 16.98 -15.79 -28.99
CA LYS A 840 16.47 -16.38 -30.24
C LYS A 840 15.30 -17.34 -29.99
N PHE A 841 14.34 -16.91 -29.17
CA PHE A 841 13.12 -17.67 -28.93
C PHE A 841 12.38 -18.00 -30.24
N PRO A 842 11.68 -19.15 -30.31
CA PRO A 842 10.86 -19.47 -31.46
C PRO A 842 9.77 -18.41 -31.61
N ARG A 843 9.61 -17.90 -32.84
CA ARG A 843 8.71 -16.80 -33.18
C ARG A 843 8.28 -16.93 -34.64
N ASN A 844 7.06 -16.51 -34.95
CA ASN A 844 6.57 -16.43 -36.33
C ASN A 844 6.68 -15.00 -36.88
N VAL A 845 6.91 -14.03 -36.01
CA VAL A 845 7.07 -12.62 -36.37
C VAL A 845 8.50 -12.33 -36.82
N MET A 846 8.62 -11.61 -37.94
CA MET A 846 9.90 -11.04 -38.36
C MET A 846 10.17 -9.73 -37.62
N VAL A 847 11.39 -9.58 -37.12
CA VAL A 847 11.86 -8.42 -36.35
C VAL A 847 13.01 -7.78 -37.10
N GLU A 848 12.86 -6.51 -37.47
CA GLU A 848 13.89 -5.73 -38.16
C GLU A 848 14.28 -4.52 -37.32
N PHE A 849 15.58 -4.21 -37.28
CA PHE A 849 16.12 -3.04 -36.59
C PHE A 849 16.61 -2.04 -37.63
N GLN A 850 16.23 -0.77 -37.49
CA GLN A 850 16.64 0.32 -38.38
C GLN A 850 17.32 1.44 -37.58
N GLU A 851 18.40 2.00 -38.11
CA GLU A 851 19.21 3.05 -37.44
C GLU A 851 18.48 4.39 -37.28
N ARG A 852 17.40 4.63 -38.03
CA ARG A 852 16.65 5.89 -37.95
C ARG A 852 15.97 5.98 -36.59
N ALA A 853 16.18 7.07 -35.86
CA ALA A 853 15.56 7.30 -34.56
C ALA A 853 14.06 7.58 -34.73
N PHE A 854 13.22 6.61 -34.35
CA PHE A 854 11.79 6.82 -34.15
C PHE A 854 11.57 7.29 -32.72
N SER A 855 11.28 8.58 -32.54
CA SER A 855 10.87 9.11 -31.24
C SER A 855 9.35 9.17 -31.19
N TYR A 856 8.74 8.61 -30.15
CA TYR A 856 7.37 8.98 -29.81
C TYR A 856 7.37 10.48 -29.52
N PRO A 857 6.44 11.27 -30.08
CA PRO A 857 6.25 12.64 -29.65
C PRO A 857 6.03 12.59 -28.14
N ARG A 858 7.02 13.05 -27.37
CA ARG A 858 6.74 13.48 -26.00
C ARG A 858 5.79 14.64 -26.21
N LEU A 859 4.52 14.48 -25.83
CA LEU A 859 3.78 15.66 -25.46
C LEU A 859 4.57 16.24 -24.28
N ALA A 860 5.37 17.28 -24.57
CA ALA A 860 5.62 18.33 -23.60
C ALA A 860 4.26 18.62 -23.02
N TYR A 861 4.03 18.14 -21.79
CA TYR A 861 2.77 18.16 -21.07
C TYR A 861 1.57 18.50 -21.96
N PRO A 862 0.64 17.58 -22.25
CA PRO A 862 -0.70 18.07 -22.46
C PRO A 862 -1.16 18.60 -21.08
N MET A 863 -0.68 19.78 -20.68
CA MET A 863 -1.54 20.91 -20.85
C MET A 863 -2.44 20.58 -22.05
N MET A 864 -3.62 20.03 -21.76
CA MET A 864 -4.75 20.86 -22.12
C MET A 864 -4.32 22.26 -21.69
N LEU A 865 -3.76 23.00 -22.66
CA LEU A 865 -3.83 24.43 -22.72
C LEU A 865 -5.10 24.76 -21.97
N GLU A 866 -5.01 25.59 -20.94
CA GLU A 866 -6.22 26.28 -20.51
C GLU A 866 -6.93 26.69 -21.80
N PRO A 867 -8.16 26.21 -22.05
CA PRO A 867 -8.80 26.42 -23.32
C PRO A 867 -9.18 27.90 -23.39
N GLU A 868 -8.20 28.73 -23.72
CA GLU A 868 -8.44 30.03 -24.29
C GLU A 868 -8.65 29.78 -25.77
N SER A 869 -9.90 29.46 -26.12
CA SER A 869 -10.55 29.52 -27.44
C SER A 869 -9.94 28.83 -28.66
N GLY A 870 -8.62 28.82 -28.88
CA GLY A 870 -8.00 28.54 -30.18
C GLY A 870 -7.93 27.07 -30.61
N TYR A 871 -7.77 26.12 -29.69
CA TYR A 871 -7.71 24.69 -30.06
C TYR A 871 -9.11 24.12 -30.36
N GLU A 872 -10.14 24.62 -29.67
CA GLU A 872 -11.52 24.30 -30.01
C GLU A 872 -11.87 24.83 -31.40
N ASP A 873 -11.47 26.08 -31.69
CA ASP A 873 -11.63 26.68 -33.01
C ASP A 873 -10.86 25.87 -34.08
N LEU A 874 -9.74 25.22 -33.72
CA LEU A 874 -8.94 24.40 -34.65
C LEU A 874 -9.68 23.12 -34.98
N GLN A 875 -10.15 22.42 -33.96
CA GLN A 875 -10.97 21.23 -34.15
C GLN A 875 -12.23 21.58 -34.93
N ILE A 876 -12.98 22.62 -34.56
CA ILE A 876 -14.17 23.07 -35.29
C ILE A 876 -13.84 23.36 -36.77
N THR A 877 -12.72 24.03 -37.04
CA THR A 877 -12.30 24.37 -38.41
C THR A 877 -11.89 23.13 -39.20
N THR A 878 -11.10 22.22 -38.61
CA THR A 878 -10.76 20.92 -39.22
C THR A 878 -12.02 20.10 -39.50
N LEU A 879 -12.98 20.07 -38.58
CA LEU A 879 -14.27 19.37 -38.73
C LEU A 879 -15.08 19.98 -39.89
N GLN A 880 -15.09 21.31 -40.04
CA GLN A 880 -15.70 22.00 -41.17
C GLN A 880 -15.02 21.67 -42.51
N MET A 881 -13.70 21.46 -42.52
CA MET A 881 -12.94 21.13 -43.73
C MET A 881 -13.04 19.65 -44.13
N GLU A 882 -12.99 18.71 -43.17
CA GLU A 882 -13.29 17.29 -43.42
C GLU A 882 -14.70 17.14 -44.00
N ARG A 883 -15.66 17.91 -43.49
CA ARG A 883 -17.03 17.97 -44.05
C ARG A 883 -17.03 18.38 -45.53
N LEU A 884 -16.30 19.43 -45.91
CA LEU A 884 -16.22 19.91 -47.29
C LEU A 884 -15.72 18.82 -48.25
N ARG A 885 -14.66 18.12 -47.84
CA ARG A 885 -14.06 17.02 -48.61
C ARG A 885 -15.02 15.85 -48.81
N THR A 886 -15.80 15.58 -47.77
CA THR A 886 -16.63 14.37 -47.68
C THR A 886 -17.96 14.50 -48.44
N ILE A 887 -18.59 15.68 -48.44
CA ILE A 887 -19.91 15.87 -49.06
C ILE A 887 -19.81 16.13 -50.58
N GLY A 888 -18.65 16.51 -51.11
CA GLY A 888 -18.40 16.63 -52.56
C GLY A 888 -19.24 17.70 -53.30
N GLN A 889 -20.10 18.44 -52.61
CA GLN A 889 -20.99 19.45 -53.19
C GLN A 889 -20.51 20.88 -52.92
N VAL A 890 -19.49 21.30 -53.66
CA VAL A 890 -19.08 22.71 -53.75
C VAL A 890 -20.20 23.62 -54.32
N ARG A 891 -21.22 23.03 -54.96
CA ARG A 891 -22.30 23.76 -55.67
C ARG A 891 -23.29 24.55 -54.78
N ALA A 892 -23.37 24.27 -53.48
CA ALA A 892 -24.41 24.84 -52.61
C ALA A 892 -23.94 26.02 -51.74
N TRP A 893 -22.66 26.38 -51.79
CA TRP A 893 -22.05 27.33 -50.84
C TRP A 893 -21.88 28.71 -51.48
N GLY A 894 -22.29 29.74 -50.75
CA GLY A 894 -22.03 31.14 -51.09
C GLY A 894 -20.67 31.58 -50.56
N VAL A 895 -20.14 32.67 -51.12
CA VAL A 895 -18.89 33.35 -50.68
C VAL A 895 -18.85 33.60 -49.17
N LEU A 896 -20.02 33.74 -48.52
CA LEU A 896 -20.16 34.03 -47.10
C LEU A 896 -19.60 32.92 -46.19
N ASP A 897 -19.65 31.67 -46.62
CA ASP A 897 -19.32 30.54 -45.75
C ASP A 897 -17.82 30.19 -45.78
N PHE A 898 -17.17 30.31 -46.94
CA PHE A 898 -15.71 30.30 -47.03
C PHE A 898 -15.08 31.47 -46.24
N ARG A 899 -15.74 32.64 -46.24
CA ARG A 899 -15.30 33.79 -45.45
C ARG A 899 -15.36 33.52 -43.94
N LYS A 900 -16.33 32.76 -43.45
CA LYS A 900 -16.38 32.36 -42.04
C LYS A 900 -15.24 31.43 -41.66
N GLN A 901 -14.92 30.45 -42.52
CA GLN A 901 -13.78 29.54 -42.30
C GLN A 901 -12.45 30.29 -42.30
N TRP A 902 -12.29 31.24 -43.23
CA TRP A 902 -11.14 32.12 -43.27
C TRP A 902 -11.00 32.92 -41.98
N LEU A 903 -12.07 33.57 -41.51
CA LEU A 903 -12.06 34.32 -40.25
C LEU A 903 -11.75 33.43 -39.03
N SER A 904 -12.17 32.17 -39.04
CA SER A 904 -11.82 31.19 -38.00
C SER A 904 -10.32 30.87 -38.04
N LEU A 905 -9.76 30.57 -39.21
CA LEU A 905 -8.32 30.32 -39.37
C LEU A 905 -7.48 31.55 -39.06
N GLU A 906 -7.92 32.74 -39.43
CA GLU A 906 -7.26 34.03 -39.14
C GLU A 906 -7.25 34.33 -37.63
N ARG A 907 -8.36 34.08 -36.93
CA ARG A 907 -8.41 34.15 -35.46
C ARG A 907 -7.46 33.15 -34.82
N LEU A 908 -7.39 31.94 -35.38
CA LEU A 908 -6.50 30.89 -34.92
C LEU A 908 -5.03 31.25 -35.11
N TRP A 909 -4.71 31.81 -36.28
CA TRP A 909 -3.40 32.36 -36.60
C TRP A 909 -3.02 33.47 -35.63
N THR A 910 -3.93 34.41 -35.38
CA THR A 910 -3.74 35.51 -34.41
C THR A 910 -3.49 34.97 -33.00
N LEU A 911 -4.27 33.98 -32.57
CA LEU A 911 -4.09 33.30 -31.28
C LEU A 911 -2.75 32.58 -31.21
N LEU A 912 -2.34 31.88 -32.27
CA LEU A 912 -1.04 31.19 -32.34
C LEU A 912 0.15 32.13 -32.27
N VAL A 913 0.10 33.24 -33.01
CA VAL A 913 1.11 34.31 -32.98
C VAL A 913 1.23 34.95 -31.59
N SER A 914 0.23 34.82 -30.71
CA SER A 914 0.29 35.30 -29.33
C SER A 914 0.85 34.30 -28.29
N GLN A 915 1.07 33.03 -28.65
CA GLN A 915 1.55 31.98 -27.73
C GLN A 915 3.08 31.92 -27.59
N GLU A 916 3.59 31.27 -26.53
CA GLU A 916 5.03 31.01 -26.32
C GLU A 916 5.67 30.23 -27.48
N LYS A 917 6.97 30.50 -27.74
CA LYS A 917 7.73 30.04 -28.92
C LYS A 917 7.65 28.54 -29.20
N GLU A 918 7.74 27.73 -28.15
CA GLU A 918 7.73 26.26 -28.24
C GLU A 918 6.37 25.72 -28.66
N MET A 919 5.27 26.29 -28.14
CA MET A 919 3.90 25.96 -28.53
C MET A 919 3.59 26.44 -29.95
N ARG A 920 4.07 27.64 -30.31
CA ARG A 920 3.86 28.24 -31.62
C ARG A 920 4.35 27.32 -32.75
N SER A 921 5.58 26.81 -32.65
CA SER A 921 6.20 25.94 -33.67
C SER A 921 5.46 24.62 -33.95
N LEU A 922 4.79 24.02 -32.95
CA LEU A 922 4.10 22.73 -33.09
C LEU A 922 2.79 22.84 -33.88
N TYR A 923 2.05 23.93 -33.67
CA TYR A 923 0.73 24.14 -34.28
C TYR A 923 0.78 24.93 -35.59
N THR A 924 1.84 25.72 -35.83
CA THR A 924 2.04 26.48 -37.07
C THR A 924 1.91 25.59 -38.30
N TYR A 925 2.52 24.40 -38.30
CA TYR A 925 2.42 23.48 -39.44
C TYR A 925 1.00 23.01 -39.72
N HIS A 926 0.25 22.63 -38.68
CA HIS A 926 -1.11 22.11 -38.84
C HIS A 926 -2.07 23.19 -39.34
N VAL A 927 -1.90 24.42 -38.85
CA VAL A 927 -2.68 25.56 -39.30
C VAL A 927 -2.32 25.97 -40.73
N LEU A 928 -1.03 25.97 -41.08
CA LEU A 928 -0.59 26.24 -42.46
C LEU A 928 -1.12 25.18 -43.45
N SER A 929 -1.08 23.90 -43.08
CA SER A 929 -1.66 22.82 -43.90
C SER A 929 -3.18 23.00 -44.10
N LEU A 930 -3.90 23.40 -43.06
CA LEU A 930 -5.32 23.74 -43.20
C LEU A 930 -5.52 24.97 -44.10
N PHE A 931 -4.68 26.00 -43.99
CA PHE A 931 -4.74 27.15 -44.90
C PHE A 931 -4.50 26.74 -46.36
N GLU A 932 -3.49 25.93 -46.64
CA GLU A 932 -3.21 25.40 -47.99
C GLU A 932 -4.40 24.61 -48.55
N ASP A 933 -4.97 23.74 -47.72
CA ASP A 933 -6.15 22.95 -48.07
C ASP A 933 -7.36 23.85 -48.41
N LEU A 934 -7.61 24.87 -47.61
CA LEU A 934 -8.70 25.83 -47.85
C LEU A 934 -8.46 26.60 -49.16
N VAL A 935 -7.25 27.09 -49.39
CA VAL A 935 -6.88 27.83 -50.61
C VAL A 935 -7.09 26.96 -51.85
N GLN A 936 -6.70 25.69 -51.78
CA GLN A 936 -6.91 24.74 -52.87
C GLN A 936 -8.40 24.50 -53.15
N ASP A 937 -9.21 24.37 -52.10
CA ASP A 937 -10.66 24.19 -52.21
C ASP A 937 -11.36 25.43 -52.81
N ILE A 938 -10.94 26.65 -52.44
CA ILE A 938 -11.40 27.89 -53.10
C ILE A 938 -11.01 27.89 -54.58
N HIS A 939 -9.78 27.50 -54.93
CA HIS A 939 -9.33 27.50 -56.32
C HIS A 939 -10.14 26.54 -57.20
N VAL A 940 -10.46 25.36 -56.65
CA VAL A 940 -11.36 24.39 -57.31
C VAL A 940 -12.75 24.98 -57.51
N MET A 941 -13.25 25.76 -56.54
CA MET A 941 -14.57 26.40 -56.62
C MET A 941 -14.61 27.55 -57.63
N GLU A 942 -13.62 28.45 -57.62
CA GLU A 942 -13.51 29.55 -58.59
C GLU A 942 -13.45 29.02 -60.02
N LYS A 943 -12.66 27.96 -60.24
CA LYS A 943 -12.53 27.29 -61.55
C LYS A 943 -13.83 26.64 -62.01
N LYS A 944 -14.63 26.09 -61.09
CA LYS A 944 -15.90 25.42 -61.41
C LYS A 944 -17.10 26.37 -61.55
N THR A 945 -17.09 27.50 -60.85
CA THR A 945 -18.25 28.43 -60.79
C THR A 945 -18.06 29.70 -61.62
N GLY A 946 -16.83 30.04 -62.00
CA GLY A 946 -16.49 31.27 -62.70
C GLY A 946 -16.63 32.54 -61.87
N LYS A 947 -16.95 32.42 -60.57
CA LYS A 947 -17.05 33.54 -59.63
C LYS A 947 -15.79 33.57 -58.79
N LYS A 948 -15.11 34.72 -58.76
CA LYS A 948 -14.05 34.98 -57.78
C LYS A 948 -14.66 35.06 -56.38
N VAL A 949 -14.02 34.39 -55.43
CA VAL A 949 -14.46 34.33 -54.03
C VAL A 949 -13.88 35.49 -53.23
N TRP A 950 -12.68 35.97 -53.60
CA TRP A 950 -12.01 37.13 -53.00
C TRP A 950 -10.88 37.68 -53.89
N ASP A 951 -10.37 38.86 -53.55
CA ASP A 951 -9.08 39.34 -54.05
C ASP A 951 -7.97 38.51 -53.39
N GLN A 952 -7.01 38.00 -54.19
CA GLN A 952 -6.03 37.00 -53.77
C GLN A 952 -5.23 37.43 -52.53
N VAL A 953 -5.62 36.95 -51.34
CA VAL A 953 -4.76 36.93 -50.15
C VAL A 953 -3.95 35.65 -50.21
N THR A 954 -2.62 35.76 -50.31
CA THR A 954 -1.74 34.58 -50.35
C THR A 954 -1.31 34.15 -48.95
N ILE A 955 -0.79 32.94 -48.82
CA ILE A 955 -0.12 32.49 -47.59
C ILE A 955 0.99 33.50 -47.19
N GLU A 956 1.65 34.12 -48.17
CA GLU A 956 2.68 35.15 -47.93
C GLU A 956 2.11 36.44 -47.30
N ASP A 957 0.84 36.79 -47.55
CA ASP A 957 0.20 37.95 -46.94
C ASP A 957 -0.13 37.74 -45.45
N LEU A 958 -0.49 36.51 -45.06
CA LEU A 958 -0.72 36.11 -43.65
C LEU A 958 0.59 35.92 -42.87
N MET A 959 1.64 35.50 -43.57
CA MET A 959 2.98 35.25 -43.00
C MET A 959 3.84 36.51 -42.95
N ARG A 960 3.35 37.66 -43.44
CA ARG A 960 4.08 38.92 -43.53
C ARG A 960 4.61 39.42 -42.16
N ASP A 961 3.90 39.10 -41.08
CA ASP A 961 4.26 39.44 -39.70
C ASP A 961 4.96 38.29 -38.93
N PHE A 962 5.21 37.15 -39.59
CA PHE A 962 5.84 35.97 -38.98
C PHE A 962 7.32 35.88 -39.37
N PRO A 963 8.27 35.75 -38.41
CA PRO A 963 9.69 35.63 -38.74
C PRO A 963 9.94 34.36 -39.56
N SER A 964 10.49 34.50 -40.77
CA SER A 964 10.75 33.36 -41.67
C SER A 964 11.68 32.30 -41.08
N SER A 965 12.50 32.67 -40.08
CA SER A 965 13.36 31.76 -39.30
C SER A 965 12.63 30.85 -38.31
N GLU A 966 11.32 31.04 -38.10
CA GLU A 966 10.50 30.25 -37.15
C GLU A 966 9.52 29.30 -37.86
N ILE A 967 9.51 29.28 -39.20
CA ILE A 967 8.77 28.31 -40.01
C ILE A 967 9.64 27.05 -40.11
N PRO A 968 9.20 25.88 -39.63
CA PRO A 968 10.00 24.67 -39.73
C PRO A 968 10.05 24.19 -41.18
N ASP A 969 11.24 24.11 -41.79
CA ASP A 969 11.43 23.48 -43.13
C ASP A 969 10.99 22.00 -43.12
N THR A 970 11.00 21.38 -41.94
CA THR A 970 10.43 20.06 -41.60
C THR A 970 10.01 20.09 -40.12
N MET A 971 9.06 19.23 -39.70
CA MET A 971 8.64 19.12 -38.29
C MET A 971 9.86 19.17 -37.35
N PRO A 972 9.86 19.98 -36.28
CA PRO A 972 10.98 20.03 -35.36
C PRO A 972 11.21 18.63 -34.80
N ALA A 973 12.36 18.05 -35.16
CA ALA A 973 12.83 16.81 -34.56
C ALA A 973 13.16 17.12 -33.10
N THR A 974 12.19 16.89 -32.21
CA THR A 974 12.32 16.73 -30.76
C THR A 974 12.83 17.97 -29.98
N LEU A 975 12.13 18.31 -28.89
CA LEU A 975 12.79 18.95 -27.74
C LEU A 975 14.01 18.10 -27.34
N PRO A 976 15.12 18.70 -26.88
CA PRO A 976 16.33 17.96 -26.56
C PRO A 976 15.98 16.77 -25.70
N THR A 977 16.34 15.59 -26.20
CA THR A 977 16.34 14.35 -25.44
C THR A 977 17.25 14.57 -24.25
N THR A 978 16.70 15.05 -23.13
CA THR A 978 17.33 14.74 -21.86
C THR A 978 17.41 13.22 -21.86
N ASN A 979 18.63 12.70 -21.85
CA ASN A 979 19.00 11.33 -21.51
C ASN A 979 18.46 11.00 -20.12
N SER A 980 17.14 11.05 -19.92
CA SER A 980 16.49 10.65 -18.69
C SER A 980 16.38 9.14 -18.78
N LYS A 981 17.50 8.47 -18.46
CA LYS A 981 17.53 7.03 -18.14
C LYS A 981 16.50 6.64 -17.07
N MET A 982 15.76 7.58 -16.49
CA MET A 982 14.68 7.35 -15.56
C MET A 982 13.54 8.34 -15.82
N LEU A 983 12.32 7.84 -16.00
CA LEU A 983 11.13 8.60 -15.57
C LEU A 983 11.36 8.91 -14.09
N PRO A 984 11.32 10.18 -13.65
CA PRO A 984 11.44 10.47 -12.23
C PRO A 984 10.36 9.68 -11.49
N TYR A 985 10.77 8.99 -10.41
CA TYR A 985 9.83 8.43 -9.45
C TYR A 985 9.00 9.60 -8.95
N TYR A 986 7.74 9.73 -9.35
CA TYR A 986 6.85 10.68 -8.70
C TYR A 986 6.29 10.01 -7.43
N PRO A 987 5.90 10.76 -6.40
CA PRO A 987 5.36 10.16 -5.20
C PRO A 987 3.95 9.65 -5.50
N THR A 988 3.67 8.41 -5.12
CA THR A 988 2.37 7.72 -5.35
C THR A 988 1.18 8.48 -4.74
N HIS A 989 1.41 9.39 -3.81
CA HIS A 989 0.38 10.26 -3.25
C HIS A 989 0.95 11.66 -2.90
N ALA A 990 0.14 12.69 -3.13
CA ALA A 990 0.50 14.10 -2.95
C ALA A 990 0.48 14.54 -1.47
N CYS A 991 1.27 13.89 -0.61
CA CYS A 991 1.56 14.42 0.73
C CYS A 991 2.92 15.14 0.76
N ALA A 992 3.06 16.16 1.61
CA ALA A 992 4.28 16.95 1.72
C ALA A 992 5.48 16.09 2.16
N VAL A 993 5.21 15.00 2.89
CA VAL A 993 6.22 14.02 3.31
C VAL A 993 6.83 13.28 2.11
N CYS A 994 6.01 12.75 1.19
CA CYS A 994 6.50 12.01 0.03
C CYS A 994 7.16 12.93 -1.01
N LEU A 995 6.65 14.16 -1.15
CA LEU A 995 7.31 15.21 -1.92
C LEU A 995 8.71 15.54 -1.38
N ARG A 996 8.89 15.59 -0.04
CA ARG A 996 10.21 15.78 0.58
C ARG A 996 11.12 14.55 0.48
N LYS A 997 10.58 13.32 0.58
CA LYS A 997 11.35 12.07 0.43
C LYS A 997 12.07 12.00 -0.93
N LEU A 998 11.44 12.53 -1.98
CA LEU A 998 11.99 12.59 -3.33
C LEU A 998 13.18 13.55 -3.50
N LEU A 999 13.26 14.56 -2.63
CA LEU A 999 14.24 15.64 -2.73
C LEU A 999 15.49 15.43 -1.84
N GLY A 1000 15.50 14.36 -1.02
CA GLY A 1000 16.58 14.04 -0.08
C GLY A 1000 16.61 14.93 1.16
N ASP A 1001 16.88 14.37 2.34
CA ASP A 1001 16.86 15.07 3.64
C ASP A 1001 18.02 16.10 3.85
N GLY A 1002 18.64 16.62 2.78
CA GLY A 1002 19.78 17.53 2.87
C GLY A 1002 20.10 18.38 1.63
N GLN A 1003 19.36 18.27 0.52
CA GLN A 1003 19.56 19.17 -0.60
C GLN A 1003 18.73 20.45 -0.44
N ARG A 1004 19.41 21.60 -0.45
CA ARG A 1004 18.78 22.92 -0.45
C ARG A 1004 17.96 23.07 -1.73
N ILE A 1005 16.72 23.50 -1.56
CA ILE A 1005 15.78 23.93 -2.60
C ILE A 1005 16.47 24.93 -3.53
N ASP A 1006 16.44 24.67 -4.85
CA ASP A 1006 16.52 25.76 -5.85
C ASP A 1006 15.12 26.43 -5.90
N PRO A 1007 14.98 27.68 -5.42
CA PRO A 1007 13.72 28.41 -5.38
C PRO A 1007 13.09 28.64 -6.77
N VAL A 1008 13.81 28.40 -7.86
CA VAL A 1008 13.31 28.58 -9.23
C VAL A 1008 12.18 27.59 -9.55
N ALA A 1009 12.17 26.37 -9.00
CA ALA A 1009 11.10 25.37 -9.24
C ALA A 1009 9.90 25.46 -8.26
N MET A 1010 10.07 26.15 -7.12
CA MET A 1010 9.00 26.37 -6.13
C MET A 1010 8.11 27.58 -6.46
N GLY A 1011 8.59 28.52 -7.28
CA GLY A 1011 7.92 29.80 -7.50
C GLY A 1011 7.60 30.11 -8.96
N LEU A 1012 8.36 29.55 -9.92
CA LEU A 1012 7.93 29.62 -11.29
C LEU A 1012 6.58 28.96 -11.40
N LEU A 1013 5.75 29.75 -11.99
CA LEU A 1013 4.42 29.42 -12.41
C LEU A 1013 3.56 29.15 -11.18
N HIS A 1014 3.37 30.15 -10.31
CA HIS A 1014 2.94 31.51 -10.75
C HIS A 1014 1.71 31.49 -11.72
N ARG A 1015 1.32 30.31 -12.23
CA ARG A 1015 0.06 29.96 -12.88
C ARG A 1015 -1.11 30.13 -11.92
N GLN A 1016 -0.97 29.71 -10.65
CA GLN A 1016 -2.07 29.90 -9.69
C GLN A 1016 -2.25 31.36 -9.24
N TRP A 1017 -1.20 32.18 -9.27
CA TRP A 1017 -1.33 33.59 -8.90
C TRP A 1017 -1.86 34.45 -10.08
N LEU A 1018 -1.50 34.12 -11.33
CA LEU A 1018 -2.16 34.67 -12.54
C LEU A 1018 -3.64 34.25 -12.66
N GLY A 1019 -3.98 33.03 -12.21
CA GLY A 1019 -5.36 32.57 -12.09
C GLY A 1019 -6.20 33.46 -11.15
N LEU A 1020 -5.58 34.06 -10.13
CA LEU A 1020 -6.24 35.01 -9.22
C LEU A 1020 -6.29 36.45 -9.78
N GLN A 1021 -5.35 36.86 -10.64
CA GLN A 1021 -5.44 38.14 -11.36
C GLN A 1021 -6.60 38.17 -12.36
N ARG A 1022 -6.82 37.09 -13.12
CA ARG A 1022 -7.91 36.99 -14.11
C ARG A 1022 -9.30 37.08 -13.48
N LEU A 1023 -9.49 36.56 -12.27
CA LEU A 1023 -10.75 36.69 -11.54
C LEU A 1023 -10.98 38.11 -11.00
N SER A 1024 -9.94 38.87 -10.67
CA SER A 1024 -10.09 40.26 -10.17
C SER A 1024 -10.38 41.27 -11.29
N ILE A 1025 -9.86 41.04 -12.50
CA ILE A 1025 -10.10 41.90 -13.68
C ILE A 1025 -11.53 41.71 -14.22
N LEU A 1026 -12.11 40.52 -14.07
CA LEU A 1026 -13.50 40.24 -14.49
C LEU A 1026 -14.56 40.96 -13.64
N HIS A 1027 -14.23 41.45 -12.43
CA HIS A 1027 -15.21 42.05 -11.48
C HIS A 1027 -14.84 43.44 -10.90
N GLY A 1028 -13.76 44.08 -11.38
CA GLY A 1028 -13.64 45.54 -11.33
C GLY A 1028 -13.39 46.23 -9.97
N HIS A 1029 -12.57 45.69 -9.08
CA HIS A 1029 -12.13 46.41 -7.86
C HIS A 1029 -10.60 46.39 -7.66
N SER A 1030 -10.03 47.54 -7.31
CA SER A 1030 -8.59 47.76 -7.08
C SER A 1030 -8.12 47.22 -5.72
N ILE A 1031 -6.99 46.51 -5.70
CA ILE A 1031 -6.34 46.02 -4.48
C ILE A 1031 -5.55 47.19 -3.84
N SER A 1032 -5.68 47.38 -2.52
CA SER A 1032 -5.03 48.49 -1.79
C SER A 1032 -3.53 48.30 -1.60
N ALA A 1033 -2.80 49.42 -1.52
CA ALA A 1033 -1.34 49.51 -1.41
C ALA A 1033 -0.74 48.81 -0.18
N ASP A 1034 -1.54 48.54 0.86
CA ASP A 1034 -1.09 47.91 2.10
C ASP A 1034 -0.71 46.43 1.94
N LEU A 1035 -1.29 45.74 0.96
CA LEU A 1035 -0.99 44.32 0.69
C LEU A 1035 0.33 44.12 -0.08
N PHE A 1036 0.73 45.10 -0.90
CA PHE A 1036 2.03 45.11 -1.59
C PHE A 1036 3.19 45.32 -0.61
N SER A 1037 2.97 46.15 0.42
CA SER A 1037 3.91 46.39 1.53
C SER A 1037 4.16 45.14 2.39
N ILE A 1038 3.11 44.33 2.64
CA ILE A 1038 3.24 43.08 3.39
C ILE A 1038 4.00 42.01 2.60
N TYR A 1039 3.76 41.92 1.27
CA TYR A 1039 4.45 40.96 0.41
C TYR A 1039 5.94 41.31 0.24
N THR A 1040 6.27 42.59 0.03
CA THR A 1040 7.66 43.08 -0.01
C THR A 1040 8.36 42.88 1.34
N GLY A 1041 7.70 43.12 2.47
CA GLY A 1041 8.25 42.86 3.80
C GLY A 1041 8.52 41.37 4.12
N ILE A 1042 7.79 40.44 3.50
CA ILE A 1042 8.04 38.99 3.62
C ILE A 1042 9.22 38.58 2.72
N CYS A 1043 9.30 39.11 1.50
CA CYS A 1043 10.43 38.88 0.60
C CYS A 1043 11.75 39.45 1.15
N GLU A 1044 11.71 40.63 1.78
CA GLU A 1044 12.89 41.23 2.43
C GLU A 1044 13.36 40.42 3.64
N LYS A 1045 12.46 39.89 4.48
CA LYS A 1045 12.83 39.02 5.63
C LYS A 1045 13.43 37.67 5.22
N ILE A 1046 13.00 37.11 4.08
CA ILE A 1046 13.57 35.87 3.52
C ILE A 1046 14.95 36.12 2.92
N THR A 1047 15.21 37.35 2.45
CA THR A 1047 16.49 37.74 1.85
C THR A 1047 17.52 38.16 2.92
N LEU A 1048 17.09 38.87 3.98
CA LEU A 1048 17.94 39.34 5.07
C LEU A 1048 18.45 38.23 6.00
N SER A 1049 17.68 37.14 6.18
CA SER A 1049 18.13 35.99 6.98
C SER A 1049 19.19 35.12 6.29
N ARG A 1050 19.56 35.43 5.03
CA ARG A 1050 20.51 34.65 4.22
C ARG A 1050 21.87 35.33 3.97
N PHE A 1051 22.08 36.56 4.44
CA PHE A 1051 23.30 37.32 4.13
C PHE A 1051 24.35 37.41 5.25
N LEU A 1052 24.11 36.84 6.45
CA LEU A 1052 25.01 37.01 7.60
C LEU A 1052 25.89 35.80 7.96
N GLU A 1053 25.90 34.73 7.18
CA GLU A 1053 26.70 33.53 7.50
C GLU A 1053 27.41 32.91 6.27
N SER A 1054 28.45 33.57 5.75
CA SER A 1054 29.52 32.95 4.94
C SER A 1054 30.68 33.94 4.64
N PRO A 1055 31.97 33.59 4.84
CA PRO A 1055 33.10 34.50 4.60
C PRO A 1055 33.63 34.58 3.15
N MET A 1056 32.93 34.05 2.14
CA MET A 1056 33.40 34.06 0.74
C MET A 1056 32.46 34.82 -0.19
N ALA A 1057 32.49 36.16 -0.18
CA ALA A 1057 31.73 36.99 -1.12
C ALA A 1057 32.30 38.41 -1.32
N THR A 1058 33.60 38.55 -1.57
CA THR A 1058 34.23 39.88 -1.80
C THR A 1058 34.79 40.12 -3.21
N ALA A 1059 34.50 39.27 -4.21
CA ALA A 1059 35.10 39.45 -5.55
C ALA A 1059 34.11 39.63 -6.71
N THR A 1060 32.79 39.52 -6.52
CA THR A 1060 31.81 39.56 -7.62
C THR A 1060 30.72 40.62 -7.49
N ALA A 1061 30.82 41.51 -6.49
CA ALA A 1061 29.86 42.59 -6.26
C ALA A 1061 30.12 43.88 -7.09
N THR A 1062 31.16 43.92 -7.91
CA THR A 1062 31.58 45.14 -8.64
C THR A 1062 31.21 45.17 -10.13
N ALA A 1063 30.60 44.11 -10.68
CA ALA A 1063 30.28 44.03 -12.11
C ALA A 1063 28.80 44.32 -12.46
N THR A 1064 27.87 44.23 -11.51
CA THR A 1064 26.43 44.28 -11.82
C THR A 1064 25.77 45.65 -11.59
N THR A 1065 26.45 46.60 -10.93
CA THR A 1065 25.88 47.92 -10.58
C THR A 1065 26.01 48.98 -11.69
N ARG A 1066 26.45 48.62 -12.91
CA ARG A 1066 26.64 49.58 -14.02
C ARG A 1066 25.67 49.44 -15.20
N MET A 1067 24.65 48.60 -15.09
CA MET A 1067 23.70 48.36 -16.22
C MET A 1067 22.22 48.68 -15.91
N MET A 1068 21.92 49.34 -14.79
CA MET A 1068 20.56 49.84 -14.47
C MET A 1068 20.56 51.37 -14.30
N THR A 1069 21.01 52.08 -15.33
CA THR A 1069 20.76 53.52 -15.51
C THR A 1069 20.83 53.88 -17.00
N VAL A 1070 19.87 53.37 -17.77
CA VAL A 1070 19.28 53.98 -18.99
C VAL A 1070 17.82 53.53 -19.06
#